data_AF-H0FZ04-F1
#
_entry.id   AF-H0FZ04-F1
#
_cell.length_a   1.000
_cell.length_b   1.000
_cell.length_c   1.000
_cell.angle_alpha   90.00
_cell.angle_beta   90.00
_cell.angle_gamma   90.00
#
_symmetry.space_group_name_H-M   'P 1'
#
loop_
_entity.id
_entity.type
_entity.pdbx_description
1 polymer ?
#
loop_
_entity_poly.entity_id
_entity_poly.type
_entity_poly.pdbx_seq_one_letter_code
_entity_poly.pdbx_strand_id
1 'polypeptide(L)'
;MSITSPDDRISTYNPVVPTTEFPATFPLFDNDDIKVYVDGEERVDFAVSATYVEGISNDAKAVFATGVTGKVEVVGARDPHRTNRFKNGAPLPIRDQNLALDTLQAEVQEARRDISRSVKVPFGSEGFGIELGDPGQFLAVGADGQSIVTTNPPSGSGDMNSAVYDPEGRPDQFVLNIINRRFVSGMNADPVNNANRIAAAVTEWGSLGVGEIDINFPSGSLLIGVPPAWQVGGAQEGTAVRLTTGSKINFVGHGTILIPATNKIEMFVQNGMTDLAFQGIHFDNSPNGVLNNQAKPGTYTLGGGVAGLGNAANAAIRQYRGANLKVEDCKFSAFITGAEYIGNFDNIAELVGVLESVDVKAIGCAFPHLIHQPKEIYMHGGRCEDNIDSLNSSGSTLQDPGHFLYLTNRSGAFPDLIVISDIRDRGGMSSALKVRKGKQVTMGNINVFGSGRGVEISNVEKATVSDIVVSLDPAKHIAAVDSGPAGLELVNSGYVDITNVEIDIRGCAAFGARIQTDTPTTLPYANRGARVRNMTVMQDFANVGGGFPGQTGAVGKAPLICLDQVGLEITAFRHLHYGTIANTRAPIDLRNCDDARVIDARHICPDGDPTDKHRIVQFDASCSNGFVSLERDAIDVTAPLVNTSSTSIVSDLGTGNKIFVVGGYDAAYTPSVTFATPGNLSVAYAFQNGLYRLDGEWADVDFDVKFTPTYTTSGGEFRINLPFAAATGRDWAGEISIASKIDLGTNTRSIGLVVPAGASYALIRENQDNAVGGYTLQAAILSGTADVQVTGHIRYKRA
;
A
#
# COMPACT_ATOMS: atom_id res chain seq x y z
N MET A 1 -23.56 -16.04 14.48
CA MET A 1 -23.11 -16.29 15.87
C MET A 1 -24.08 -15.57 16.79
N SER A 2 -24.83 -16.32 17.60
CA SER A 2 -25.66 -15.76 18.66
C SER A 2 -24.72 -15.33 19.78
N ILE A 3 -24.78 -14.05 20.18
CA ILE A 3 -24.07 -13.57 21.36
C ILE A 3 -25.00 -13.83 22.56
N THR A 4 -24.69 -14.82 23.38
CA THR A 4 -25.30 -14.91 24.71
C THR A 4 -24.63 -13.84 25.58
N SER A 5 -25.41 -12.81 25.92
CA SER A 5 -25.01 -11.80 26.90
C SER A 5 -24.62 -12.48 28.21
N PRO A 6 -23.60 -11.99 28.93
CA PRO A 6 -23.25 -12.50 30.25
C PRO A 6 -24.51 -12.57 31.13
N ASP A 7 -24.79 -13.75 31.66
CA ASP A 7 -25.93 -14.01 32.53
C ASP A 7 -25.39 -14.23 33.95
N ASP A 8 -25.76 -13.34 34.87
CA ASP A 8 -25.32 -13.43 36.27
C ASP A 8 -26.00 -14.60 37.02
N ARG A 9 -26.97 -15.29 36.39
CA ARG A 9 -27.78 -16.41 36.93
C ARG A 9 -28.40 -16.11 38.29
N ILE A 10 -28.81 -14.87 38.48
CA ILE A 10 -29.47 -14.39 39.70
C ILE A 10 -30.68 -13.55 39.29
N SER A 11 -31.83 -13.87 39.86
CA SER A 11 -33.05 -13.07 39.76
C SER A 11 -33.43 -12.58 41.15
N THR A 12 -33.43 -11.26 41.35
CA THR A 12 -33.73 -10.64 42.64
C THR A 12 -35.10 -9.99 42.62
N TYR A 13 -35.89 -10.26 43.65
CA TYR A 13 -37.23 -9.74 43.87
C TYR A 13 -37.33 -9.12 45.27
N ASN A 14 -38.26 -8.18 45.46
CA ASN A 14 -38.55 -7.61 46.78
C ASN A 14 -40.07 -7.38 46.96
N PRO A 15 -40.89 -8.46 46.98
CA PRO A 15 -42.34 -8.35 47.15
C PRO A 15 -42.72 -7.69 48.49
N VAL A 16 -43.54 -6.62 48.39
CA VAL A 16 -44.17 -5.96 49.55
C VAL A 16 -45.56 -6.54 49.89
N VAL A 17 -46.05 -7.45 49.06
CA VAL A 17 -47.29 -8.22 49.28
C VAL A 17 -46.98 -9.72 49.16
N PRO A 18 -47.64 -10.61 49.92
CA PRO A 18 -47.36 -12.05 49.87
C PRO A 18 -47.43 -12.59 48.44
N THR A 19 -46.27 -12.99 47.90
CA THR A 19 -46.12 -13.45 46.51
C THR A 19 -45.62 -14.89 46.52
N THR A 20 -46.25 -15.77 45.74
CA THR A 20 -45.96 -17.20 45.74
C THR A 20 -45.06 -17.65 44.60
N GLU A 21 -44.88 -16.86 43.54
CA GLU A 21 -44.14 -17.26 42.34
C GLU A 21 -43.01 -16.27 42.02
N PHE A 22 -41.81 -16.81 41.79
CA PHE A 22 -40.60 -16.04 41.50
C PHE A 22 -39.92 -16.63 40.26
N PRO A 23 -40.05 -16.00 39.07
CA PRO A 23 -39.42 -16.48 37.85
C PRO A 23 -37.89 -16.55 37.95
N ALA A 24 -37.26 -17.46 37.19
CA ALA A 24 -35.84 -17.42 36.90
C ALA A 24 -35.65 -16.69 35.56
N THR A 25 -34.84 -15.63 35.54
CA THR A 25 -34.53 -14.85 34.33
C THR A 25 -33.40 -15.46 33.50
N PHE A 26 -33.01 -16.68 33.83
CA PHE A 26 -31.93 -17.45 33.21
C PHE A 26 -32.43 -18.88 32.92
N PRO A 27 -31.88 -19.55 31.89
CA PRO A 27 -32.30 -20.89 31.51
C PRO A 27 -31.95 -21.95 32.57
N LEU A 28 -32.87 -22.90 32.78
CA LEU A 28 -32.69 -24.11 33.59
C LEU A 28 -32.65 -25.36 32.73
N PHE A 29 -31.91 -26.38 33.19
CA PHE A 29 -31.78 -27.67 32.52
C PHE A 29 -32.33 -28.81 33.37
N ASP A 30 -32.36 -28.62 34.69
CA ASP A 30 -33.05 -29.44 35.67
C ASP A 30 -33.72 -28.56 36.75
N ASN A 31 -34.71 -29.09 37.44
CA ASN A 31 -35.37 -28.40 38.56
C ASN A 31 -34.42 -28.21 39.75
N ASP A 32 -33.43 -29.09 39.90
CA ASP A 32 -32.41 -29.01 40.95
C ASP A 32 -31.34 -27.93 40.66
N ASP A 33 -31.40 -27.28 39.49
CA ASP A 33 -30.45 -26.22 39.09
C ASP A 33 -30.71 -24.86 39.79
N ILE A 34 -31.68 -24.75 40.69
CA ILE A 34 -31.94 -23.50 41.43
C ILE A 34 -31.88 -23.65 42.95
N LYS A 35 -31.35 -22.60 43.58
CA LYS A 35 -31.49 -22.32 45.00
C LYS A 35 -32.26 -21.03 45.19
N VAL A 36 -33.05 -20.96 46.24
CA VAL A 36 -33.84 -19.76 46.56
C VAL A 36 -33.46 -19.27 47.95
N TYR A 37 -33.15 -17.99 48.05
CA TYR A 37 -32.87 -17.32 49.32
C TYR A 37 -33.96 -16.30 49.61
N VAL A 38 -34.41 -16.24 50.86
CA VAL A 38 -35.37 -15.22 51.35
C VAL A 38 -34.72 -14.50 52.51
N ASP A 39 -34.53 -13.19 52.37
CA ASP A 39 -33.81 -12.32 53.31
C ASP A 39 -32.42 -12.86 53.70
N GLY A 40 -31.75 -13.54 52.75
CA GLY A 40 -30.42 -14.11 52.92
C GLY A 40 -30.39 -15.55 53.45
N GLU A 41 -31.53 -16.12 53.85
CA GLU A 41 -31.62 -17.53 54.28
C GLU A 41 -32.04 -18.44 53.11
N GLU A 42 -31.29 -19.52 52.87
CA GLU A 42 -31.66 -20.53 51.88
C GLU A 42 -32.97 -21.21 52.29
N ARG A 43 -33.91 -21.30 51.35
CA ARG A 43 -35.22 -21.92 51.54
C ARG A 43 -35.27 -23.21 50.74
N VAL A 44 -35.91 -24.22 51.30
CA VAL A 44 -36.14 -25.53 50.66
C VAL A 44 -37.62 -25.85 50.52
N ASP A 45 -38.49 -24.98 51.02
CA ASP A 45 -39.95 -25.11 51.02
C ASP A 45 -40.60 -24.44 49.79
N PHE A 46 -40.01 -24.67 48.62
CA PHE A 46 -40.54 -24.25 47.33
C PHE A 46 -40.57 -25.44 46.35
N ALA A 47 -41.40 -25.35 45.32
CA ALA A 47 -41.40 -26.26 44.18
C ALA A 47 -40.94 -25.50 42.92
N VAL A 48 -40.31 -26.20 41.98
CA VAL A 48 -39.96 -25.62 40.67
C VAL A 48 -41.05 -25.95 39.65
N SER A 49 -41.60 -24.92 39.02
CA SER A 49 -42.49 -25.06 37.87
C SER A 49 -41.74 -24.61 36.62
N ALA A 50 -41.50 -25.53 35.69
CA ALA A 50 -40.69 -25.32 34.50
C ALA A 50 -41.17 -26.21 33.36
N THR A 51 -41.18 -25.70 32.13
CA THR A 51 -41.47 -26.49 30.91
C THR A 51 -40.17 -26.71 30.13
N TYR A 52 -39.72 -27.97 30.09
CA TYR A 52 -38.50 -28.32 29.35
C TYR A 52 -38.82 -28.62 27.88
N VAL A 53 -38.66 -27.61 27.04
CA VAL A 53 -38.64 -27.81 25.58
C VAL A 53 -37.22 -28.18 25.20
N GLU A 54 -37.03 -29.43 24.78
CA GLU A 54 -35.72 -29.93 24.36
C GLU A 54 -34.67 -29.93 25.49
N GLY A 55 -35.14 -30.13 26.73
CA GLY A 55 -34.29 -30.21 27.92
C GLY A 55 -33.72 -28.86 28.37
N ILE A 56 -34.35 -27.75 27.99
CA ILE A 56 -34.09 -26.41 28.51
C ILE A 56 -35.44 -25.79 28.87
N SER A 57 -35.55 -25.18 30.05
CA SER A 57 -36.69 -24.34 30.43
C SER A 57 -36.26 -22.88 30.47
N ASN A 58 -36.99 -22.05 29.73
CA ASN A 58 -36.87 -20.59 29.74
C ASN A 58 -38.04 -19.91 30.49
N ASP A 59 -38.93 -20.72 31.08
CA ASP A 59 -40.15 -20.30 31.77
C ASP A 59 -40.18 -20.76 33.23
N ALA A 60 -39.02 -21.14 33.77
CA ALA A 60 -38.91 -21.67 35.10
C ALA A 60 -39.24 -20.64 36.19
N LYS A 61 -39.89 -21.10 37.26
CA LYS A 61 -40.23 -20.31 38.45
C LYS A 61 -40.13 -21.14 39.72
N ALA A 62 -39.64 -20.51 40.80
CA ALA A 62 -39.78 -21.03 42.15
C ALA A 62 -41.18 -20.69 42.69
N VAL A 63 -41.88 -21.69 43.21
CA VAL A 63 -43.27 -21.59 43.68
C VAL A 63 -43.36 -22.02 45.15
N PHE A 64 -43.69 -21.07 46.02
CA PHE A 64 -43.93 -21.33 47.45
C PHE A 64 -45.40 -21.65 47.72
N ALA A 65 -45.64 -22.55 48.67
CA ALA A 65 -47.00 -22.89 49.11
C ALA A 65 -47.68 -21.75 49.89
N THR A 66 -46.90 -20.89 50.53
CA THR A 66 -47.35 -19.68 51.24
C THR A 66 -46.66 -18.46 50.65
N GLY A 67 -47.38 -17.34 50.50
CA GLY A 67 -46.82 -16.13 49.92
C GLY A 67 -45.67 -15.57 50.77
N VAL A 68 -44.58 -15.18 50.10
CA VAL A 68 -43.37 -14.62 50.70
C VAL A 68 -43.34 -13.09 50.49
N THR A 69 -42.87 -12.35 51.49
CA THR A 69 -42.54 -10.92 51.44
C THR A 69 -41.07 -10.74 51.82
N GLY A 70 -40.42 -9.65 51.39
CA GLY A 70 -38.99 -9.41 51.65
C GLY A 70 -38.10 -9.71 50.44
N LYS A 71 -36.78 -9.67 50.59
CA LYS A 71 -35.84 -9.88 49.48
C LYS A 71 -35.79 -11.35 49.11
N VAL A 72 -36.11 -11.69 47.86
CA VAL A 72 -36.03 -13.07 47.34
C VAL A 72 -34.99 -13.13 46.23
N GLU A 73 -34.06 -14.08 46.31
CA GLU A 73 -33.04 -14.32 45.28
C GLU A 73 -33.18 -15.74 44.76
N VAL A 74 -33.48 -15.88 43.47
CA VAL A 74 -33.45 -17.16 42.75
C VAL A 74 -32.10 -17.26 42.06
N VAL A 75 -31.29 -18.25 42.43
CA VAL A 75 -29.89 -18.37 42.04
C VAL A 75 -29.66 -19.70 41.32
N GLY A 76 -28.97 -19.68 40.18
CA GLY A 76 -28.53 -20.90 39.51
C GLY A 76 -27.45 -21.63 40.32
N ALA A 77 -27.69 -22.90 40.66
CA ALA A 77 -26.87 -23.70 41.57
C ALA A 77 -26.35 -25.02 40.97
N ARG A 78 -26.30 -25.10 39.64
CA ARG A 78 -25.91 -26.32 38.92
C ARG A 78 -24.43 -26.66 39.16
N ASP A 79 -24.17 -27.88 39.63
CA ASP A 79 -22.83 -28.47 39.63
C ASP A 79 -22.37 -28.74 38.17
N PRO A 80 -21.09 -28.49 37.81
CA PRO A 80 -20.57 -28.81 36.49
C PRO A 80 -20.71 -30.31 36.20
N HIS A 81 -21.64 -30.70 35.32
CA HIS A 81 -21.81 -32.08 34.94
C HIS A 81 -22.26 -32.22 33.49
N ARG A 82 -21.63 -33.17 32.80
CA ARG A 82 -21.90 -33.49 31.39
C ARG A 82 -23.07 -34.49 31.30
N THR A 83 -24.25 -34.01 30.97
CA THR A 83 -25.38 -34.86 30.56
C THR A 83 -25.25 -35.19 29.06
N ASN A 84 -24.75 -36.38 28.74
CA ASN A 84 -24.49 -36.76 27.36
C ASN A 84 -25.81 -37.02 26.60
N ARG A 85 -26.16 -36.14 25.65
CA ARG A 85 -27.35 -36.27 24.80
C ARG A 85 -27.11 -37.13 23.55
N PHE A 86 -25.87 -37.45 23.24
CA PHE A 86 -25.54 -38.28 22.09
C PHE A 86 -25.78 -39.76 22.39
N LYS A 87 -26.68 -40.39 21.64
CA LYS A 87 -26.86 -41.85 21.65
C LYS A 87 -25.83 -42.50 20.73
N ASN A 88 -25.02 -43.41 21.27
CA ASN A 88 -24.08 -44.19 20.46
C ASN A 88 -24.81 -44.93 19.32
N GLY A 89 -24.38 -44.69 18.09
CA GLY A 89 -24.94 -45.31 16.87
C GLY A 89 -26.13 -44.58 16.24
N ALA A 90 -26.62 -43.48 16.82
CA ALA A 90 -27.63 -42.64 16.19
C ALA A 90 -26.98 -41.58 15.26
N PRO A 91 -27.67 -41.15 14.17
CA PRO A 91 -27.22 -40.01 13.37
C PRO A 91 -27.07 -38.77 14.26
N LEU A 92 -25.98 -38.03 14.10
CA LEU A 92 -25.68 -36.78 14.83
C LEU A 92 -26.43 -35.61 14.17
N PRO A 93 -27.57 -35.14 14.73
CA PRO A 93 -28.26 -34.00 14.16
C PRO A 93 -27.44 -32.73 14.44
N ILE A 94 -27.27 -31.86 13.43
CA ILE A 94 -26.56 -30.57 13.57
C ILE A 94 -27.12 -29.74 14.73
N ARG A 95 -28.42 -29.86 14.99
CA ARG A 95 -29.10 -29.22 16.12
C ARG A 95 -28.52 -29.64 17.49
N ASP A 96 -28.24 -30.92 17.69
CA ASP A 96 -27.68 -31.41 18.96
C ASP A 96 -26.22 -30.98 19.12
N GLN A 97 -25.50 -30.79 18.02
CA GLN A 97 -24.15 -30.20 18.04
C GLN A 97 -24.18 -28.74 18.48
N ASN A 98 -25.12 -27.93 17.96
CA ASN A 98 -25.25 -26.53 18.37
C ASN A 98 -25.60 -26.42 19.87
N LEU A 99 -26.54 -27.23 20.37
CA LEU A 99 -26.90 -27.23 21.79
C LEU A 99 -25.73 -27.68 22.71
N ALA A 100 -24.92 -28.63 22.26
CA ALA A 100 -23.73 -29.05 23.00
C ALA A 100 -22.66 -27.93 23.04
N LEU A 101 -22.49 -27.18 21.95
CA LEU A 101 -21.60 -26.02 21.89
C LEU A 101 -22.10 -24.87 22.79
N ASP A 102 -23.41 -24.61 22.81
CA ASP A 102 -24.00 -23.59 23.69
C ASP A 102 -23.80 -23.95 25.17
N THR A 103 -23.98 -25.22 25.53
CA THR A 103 -23.74 -25.71 26.90
C THR A 103 -22.27 -25.55 27.31
N LEU A 104 -21.34 -25.91 26.42
CA LEU A 104 -19.90 -25.77 26.67
C LEU A 104 -19.50 -24.30 26.81
N GLN A 105 -20.10 -23.41 26.02
CA GLN A 105 -19.87 -21.97 26.14
C GLN A 105 -20.36 -21.44 27.49
N ALA A 106 -21.54 -21.87 27.95
CA ALA A 106 -22.06 -21.50 29.28
C ALA A 106 -21.11 -21.97 30.40
N GLU A 107 -20.68 -23.24 30.38
CA GLU A 107 -19.74 -23.80 31.36
C GLU A 107 -18.40 -23.05 31.38
N VAL A 108 -17.88 -22.65 30.20
CA VAL A 108 -16.63 -21.88 30.12
C VAL A 108 -16.79 -20.46 30.68
N GLN A 109 -17.94 -19.83 30.45
CA GLN A 109 -18.24 -18.51 31.04
C GLN A 109 -18.35 -18.60 32.56
N GLU A 110 -19.02 -19.63 33.09
CA GLU A 110 -19.13 -19.91 34.53
C GLU A 110 -17.77 -20.20 35.15
N ALA A 111 -16.99 -21.10 34.56
CA ALA A 111 -15.63 -21.40 35.02
C ALA A 111 -14.76 -20.14 35.01
N ARG A 112 -14.85 -19.30 33.98
CA ARG A 112 -14.11 -18.03 33.93
C ARG A 112 -14.55 -17.05 35.01
N ARG A 113 -15.85 -16.93 35.27
CA ARG A 113 -16.41 -16.09 36.35
C ARG A 113 -15.88 -16.56 37.70
N ASP A 114 -15.93 -17.86 37.95
CA ASP A 114 -15.57 -18.45 39.24
C ASP A 114 -14.04 -18.40 39.44
N ILE A 115 -13.24 -18.68 38.41
CA ILE A 115 -11.78 -18.47 38.41
C ILE A 115 -11.42 -17.00 38.68
N SER A 116 -12.22 -16.05 38.15
CA SER A 116 -11.98 -14.62 38.38
C SER A 116 -12.29 -14.18 39.82
N ARG A 117 -13.25 -14.85 40.48
CA ARG A 117 -13.62 -14.61 41.88
C ARG A 117 -12.80 -15.45 42.88
N SER A 118 -12.13 -16.49 42.41
CA SER A 118 -11.28 -17.36 43.25
C SER A 118 -10.01 -16.65 43.72
N VAL A 119 -9.54 -17.02 44.91
CA VAL A 119 -8.19 -16.67 45.37
C VAL A 119 -7.19 -17.49 44.56
N LYS A 120 -6.39 -16.82 43.73
CA LYS A 120 -5.42 -17.48 42.84
C LYS A 120 -4.15 -17.78 43.61
N VAL A 121 -3.64 -19.00 43.43
CA VAL A 121 -2.35 -19.44 43.97
C VAL A 121 -1.33 -19.59 42.82
N PRO A 122 -0.02 -19.44 43.10
CA PRO A 122 1.02 -19.70 42.11
C PRO A 122 0.91 -21.09 41.48
N PHE A 123 1.33 -21.20 40.22
CA PHE A 123 1.31 -22.49 39.53
C PHE A 123 2.20 -23.52 40.27
N GLY A 124 1.60 -24.65 40.64
CA GLY A 124 2.29 -25.76 41.32
C GLY A 124 2.31 -25.69 42.85
N SER A 125 1.66 -24.71 43.49
CA SER A 125 1.50 -24.69 44.95
C SER A 125 0.19 -25.36 45.39
N GLU A 126 0.18 -25.92 46.60
CA GLU A 126 -1.06 -26.31 47.26
C GLU A 126 -1.88 -25.05 47.60
N GLY A 127 -3.21 -25.16 47.61
CA GLY A 127 -4.11 -24.04 47.90
C GLY A 127 -3.89 -23.44 49.29
N PHE A 128 -4.33 -22.19 49.53
CA PHE A 128 -4.27 -21.62 50.87
C PHE A 128 -5.22 -22.36 51.81
N GLY A 129 -4.72 -22.82 52.96
CA GLY A 129 -5.57 -23.18 54.09
C GLY A 129 -6.15 -21.92 54.72
N ILE A 130 -7.46 -21.70 54.61
CA ILE A 130 -8.12 -20.55 55.24
C ILE A 130 -8.55 -20.99 56.64
N GLU A 131 -7.81 -20.58 57.67
CA GLU A 131 -8.29 -20.67 59.05
C GLU A 131 -9.33 -19.57 59.28
N LEU A 132 -10.54 -19.95 59.70
CA LEU A 132 -11.58 -18.99 60.06
C LEU A 132 -11.20 -18.33 61.39
N GLY A 133 -11.00 -17.02 61.36
CA GLY A 133 -10.76 -16.21 62.55
C GLY A 133 -12.02 -16.02 63.40
N ASP A 134 -11.86 -15.40 64.57
CA ASP A 134 -12.98 -15.03 65.43
C ASP A 134 -13.95 -14.07 64.70
N PRO A 135 -15.26 -14.10 65.01
CA PRO A 135 -16.22 -13.17 64.42
C PRO A 135 -15.75 -11.71 64.53
N GLY A 136 -15.68 -11.02 63.39
CA GLY A 136 -15.23 -9.63 63.28
C GLY A 136 -13.79 -9.44 62.82
N GLN A 137 -13.03 -10.51 62.58
CA GLN A 137 -11.69 -10.43 61.96
C GLN A 137 -11.76 -10.40 60.43
N PHE A 138 -10.79 -9.72 59.79
CA PHE A 138 -10.60 -9.66 58.35
C PHE A 138 -9.58 -10.70 57.89
N LEU A 139 -9.77 -11.24 56.68
CA LEU A 139 -8.75 -12.03 55.99
C LEU A 139 -7.82 -11.08 55.23
N ALA A 140 -6.53 -11.12 55.53
CA ALA A 140 -5.49 -10.38 54.83
C ALA A 140 -4.45 -11.33 54.27
N VAL A 141 -3.85 -11.00 53.12
CA VAL A 141 -2.66 -11.71 52.65
C VAL A 141 -1.51 -11.33 53.59
N GLY A 142 -0.87 -12.33 54.19
CA GLY A 142 0.26 -12.16 55.07
C GLY A 142 1.41 -11.45 54.37
N ALA A 143 2.29 -10.84 55.16
CA ALA A 143 3.44 -10.08 54.64
C ALA A 143 4.42 -10.95 53.82
N ASP A 144 4.33 -12.28 53.93
CA ASP A 144 5.07 -13.24 53.13
C ASP A 144 4.50 -13.46 51.72
N GLY A 145 3.31 -12.91 51.42
CA GLY A 145 2.61 -13.11 50.15
C GLY A 145 2.15 -14.55 49.93
N GLN A 146 2.25 -15.42 50.94
CA GLN A 146 2.02 -16.87 50.84
C GLN A 146 1.05 -17.41 51.92
N SER A 147 0.65 -16.59 52.88
CA SER A 147 -0.37 -16.95 53.86
C SER A 147 -1.59 -16.03 53.74
N ILE A 148 -2.78 -16.54 54.10
CA ILE A 148 -3.91 -15.70 54.47
C ILE A 148 -3.97 -15.70 55.99
N VAL A 149 -3.82 -14.53 56.59
CA VAL A 149 -3.87 -14.33 58.04
C VAL A 149 -5.15 -13.62 58.43
N THR A 150 -5.71 -13.97 59.57
CA THR A 150 -6.83 -13.24 60.17
C THR A 150 -6.28 -12.07 60.98
N THR A 151 -6.73 -10.86 60.70
CA THR A 151 -6.34 -9.66 61.44
C THR A 151 -7.57 -9.03 62.08
N ASN A 152 -7.42 -8.52 63.30
CA ASN A 152 -8.43 -7.66 63.91
C ASN A 152 -8.65 -6.42 63.01
N PRO A 153 -9.87 -5.83 63.03
CA PRO A 153 -10.11 -4.54 62.42
C PRO A 153 -9.04 -3.54 62.92
N PRO A 154 -8.43 -2.74 62.03
CA PRO A 154 -7.54 -1.67 62.47
C PRO A 154 -8.28 -0.77 63.46
N SER A 155 -7.69 -0.53 64.63
CA SER A 155 -8.28 0.35 65.65
C SER A 155 -8.15 1.82 65.23
N GLY A 156 -9.02 2.27 64.33
CA GLY A 156 -9.11 3.65 63.87
C GLY A 156 -10.55 4.05 63.63
N SER A 157 -10.91 5.30 63.91
CA SER A 157 -12.27 5.86 63.81
C SER A 157 -12.77 6.06 62.36
N GLY A 158 -12.34 5.23 61.42
CA GLY A 158 -12.78 5.28 60.03
C GLY A 158 -14.15 4.63 59.87
N ASP A 159 -15.09 5.34 59.25
CA ASP A 159 -16.43 4.83 58.93
C ASP A 159 -16.33 3.71 57.88
N MET A 160 -16.58 2.47 58.31
CA MET A 160 -16.54 1.29 57.46
C MET A 160 -17.73 1.16 56.50
N ASN A 161 -18.67 2.12 56.47
CA ASN A 161 -19.78 2.12 55.51
C ASN A 161 -19.39 2.64 54.10
N SER A 162 -18.20 3.19 53.94
CA SER A 162 -17.62 3.45 52.61
C SER A 162 -16.66 2.31 52.28
N ALA A 163 -16.88 1.63 51.17
CA ALA A 163 -16.33 0.30 50.88
C ALA A 163 -14.80 0.18 50.71
N VAL A 164 -13.99 1.16 51.12
CA VAL A 164 -12.53 1.13 50.96
C VAL A 164 -11.85 1.83 52.13
N TYR A 165 -11.14 1.07 52.97
CA TYR A 165 -10.30 1.58 54.04
C TYR A 165 -8.89 1.88 53.52
N ASP A 166 -8.49 3.15 53.63
CA ASP A 166 -7.13 3.65 53.38
C ASP A 166 -6.45 3.94 54.73
N PRO A 167 -5.48 3.12 55.19
CA PRO A 167 -4.84 3.30 56.48
C PRO A 167 -3.94 4.54 56.59
N GLU A 168 -3.69 5.26 55.48
CA GLU A 168 -2.76 6.40 55.47
C GLU A 168 -3.41 7.75 55.17
N GLY A 169 -4.73 7.80 54.92
CA GLY A 169 -5.44 9.04 54.63
C GLY A 169 -4.92 9.75 53.37
N ARG A 170 -4.44 8.97 52.40
CA ARG A 170 -4.01 9.42 51.07
C ARG A 170 -5.11 9.03 50.05
N PRO A 171 -6.05 9.92 49.73
CA PRO A 171 -7.24 9.59 48.92
C PRO A 171 -6.98 9.08 47.47
N ASP A 172 -5.73 8.88 47.05
CA ASP A 172 -5.37 8.71 45.64
C ASP A 172 -4.51 7.46 45.32
N GLN A 173 -4.17 6.59 46.27
CA GLN A 173 -3.29 5.44 46.00
C GLN A 173 -3.97 4.07 46.20
N PHE A 174 -4.59 3.60 45.13
CA PHE A 174 -4.96 2.19 44.99
C PHE A 174 -3.69 1.37 44.67
N VAL A 175 -3.21 0.56 45.62
CA VAL A 175 -2.13 -0.43 45.40
C VAL A 175 -2.72 -1.83 45.56
N LEU A 176 -3.14 -2.42 44.45
CA LEU A 176 -3.40 -3.85 44.33
C LEU A 176 -2.82 -4.34 43.00
N ASN A 177 -1.56 -4.80 43.01
CA ASN A 177 -0.94 -5.65 41.97
C ASN A 177 -1.27 -5.33 40.48
N ILE A 178 -1.23 -4.05 40.10
CA ILE A 178 -1.18 -3.57 38.71
C ILE A 178 0.24 -3.00 38.48
N ILE A 179 1.23 -3.88 38.38
CA ILE A 179 2.64 -3.47 38.44
C ILE A 179 3.06 -2.54 37.27
N ASN A 180 2.32 -2.50 36.16
CA ASN A 180 2.68 -1.71 34.96
C ASN A 180 1.58 -0.79 34.39
N ARG A 181 0.43 -0.60 35.07
CA ARG A 181 -0.65 0.28 34.55
C ARG A 181 -1.15 1.22 35.63
N ARG A 182 -1.02 2.53 35.41
CA ARG A 182 -1.71 3.53 36.22
C ARG A 182 -2.58 4.43 35.36
N PHE A 183 -3.70 4.83 35.95
CA PHE A 183 -4.59 5.84 35.40
C PHE A 183 -4.14 7.21 35.87
N VAL A 184 -4.12 8.18 34.98
CA VAL A 184 -3.99 9.58 35.39
C VAL A 184 -5.33 10.02 35.98
N SER A 185 -5.46 9.93 37.31
CA SER A 185 -6.69 10.25 38.02
C SER A 185 -6.86 11.76 38.26
N GLY A 186 -8.09 12.18 38.54
CA GLY A 186 -8.46 13.55 38.94
C GLY A 186 -8.26 14.64 37.87
N MET A 187 -8.20 14.27 36.60
CA MET A 187 -8.23 15.26 35.52
C MET A 187 -9.48 16.13 35.62
N ASN A 188 -9.33 17.43 35.36
CA ASN A 188 -10.39 18.41 35.57
C ASN A 188 -10.49 19.40 34.40
N ALA A 189 -11.35 20.41 34.53
CA ALA A 189 -11.54 21.43 33.52
C ALA A 189 -10.36 22.42 33.38
N ASP A 190 -9.34 22.34 34.26
CA ASP A 190 -8.16 23.21 34.18
C ASP A 190 -7.11 22.59 33.24
N PRO A 191 -6.88 23.20 32.06
CA PRO A 191 -5.99 22.64 31.05
C PRO A 191 -4.52 22.61 31.50
N VAL A 192 -4.09 23.56 32.33
CA VAL A 192 -2.71 23.59 32.85
C VAL A 192 -2.52 22.49 33.89
N ASN A 193 -3.52 22.26 34.73
CA ASN A 193 -3.49 21.18 35.71
C ASN A 193 -3.39 19.80 35.05
N ASN A 194 -4.14 19.55 33.97
CA ASN A 194 -4.06 18.30 33.22
C ASN A 194 -2.66 18.06 32.66
N ALA A 195 -2.03 19.07 32.05
CA ALA A 195 -0.66 18.99 31.54
C ALA A 195 0.35 18.69 32.67
N ASN A 196 0.24 19.37 33.81
CA ASN A 196 1.09 19.13 34.98
C ASN A 196 0.94 17.70 35.53
N ARG A 197 -0.29 17.16 35.57
CA ARG A 197 -0.56 15.79 36.03
C ARG A 197 0.08 14.74 35.12
N ILE A 198 -0.02 14.93 33.80
CA ILE A 198 0.63 14.05 32.82
C ILE A 198 2.15 14.09 33.01
N ALA A 199 2.73 15.29 33.09
CA ALA A 199 4.18 15.44 33.28
C ALA A 199 4.68 14.89 34.62
N ALA A 200 3.90 15.04 35.69
CA ALA A 200 4.19 14.47 36.99
C ALA A 200 4.18 12.94 36.94
N ALA A 201 3.19 12.33 36.28
CA ALA A 201 3.15 10.89 36.05
C ALA A 201 4.41 10.45 35.30
N VAL A 202 4.73 11.07 34.16
CA VAL A 202 5.94 10.74 33.40
C VAL A 202 7.21 10.81 34.26
N THR A 203 7.35 11.85 35.09
CA THR A 203 8.53 12.04 35.95
C THR A 203 8.62 10.98 37.04
N GLU A 204 7.51 10.71 37.72
CA GLU A 204 7.40 9.67 38.75
C GLU A 204 7.82 8.32 38.17
N TRP A 205 7.21 7.92 37.04
CA TRP A 205 7.38 6.58 36.47
C TRP A 205 8.68 6.41 35.70
N GLY A 206 9.10 7.43 34.95
CA GLY A 206 10.36 7.40 34.22
C GLY A 206 11.58 7.24 35.13
N SER A 207 11.44 7.63 36.41
CA SER A 207 12.51 7.49 37.41
C SER A 207 12.64 6.08 37.99
N LEU A 208 11.61 5.23 37.88
CA LEU A 208 11.61 3.90 38.50
C LEU A 208 12.46 2.88 37.75
N GLY A 209 12.77 3.11 36.48
CA GLY A 209 13.64 2.23 35.68
C GLY A 209 13.10 0.81 35.49
N VAL A 210 11.81 0.59 35.72
CA VAL A 210 11.15 -0.72 35.64
C VAL A 210 10.35 -0.85 34.36
N GLY A 211 10.63 -1.91 33.59
CA GLY A 211 9.74 -2.43 32.54
C GLY A 211 9.23 -1.43 31.50
N GLU A 212 8.12 -1.82 30.87
CA GLU A 212 7.28 -0.99 30.01
C GLU A 212 6.14 -0.43 30.86
N ILE A 213 5.86 0.87 30.74
CA ILE A 213 4.95 1.60 31.63
C ILE A 213 3.79 2.16 30.82
N ASP A 214 2.57 1.73 31.14
CA ASP A 214 1.36 2.27 30.52
C ASP A 214 0.79 3.44 31.35
N ILE A 215 0.81 4.64 30.77
CA ILE A 215 0.08 5.82 31.26
C ILE A 215 -1.28 5.83 30.57
N ASN A 216 -2.32 5.47 31.32
CA ASN A 216 -3.68 5.32 30.80
C ASN A 216 -4.47 6.62 30.97
N PHE A 217 -5.02 7.13 29.86
CA PHE A 217 -5.96 8.25 29.88
C PHE A 217 -7.39 7.76 30.13
N PRO A 218 -8.21 8.53 30.87
CA PRO A 218 -9.63 8.25 31.02
C PRO A 218 -10.37 8.58 29.72
N SER A 219 -11.30 7.72 29.33
CA SER A 219 -12.18 7.99 28.18
C SER A 219 -12.87 9.36 28.30
N GLY A 220 -12.98 10.10 27.19
CA GLY A 220 -13.61 11.41 27.15
C GLY A 220 -12.68 12.48 26.55
N SER A 221 -13.09 13.75 26.66
CA SER A 221 -12.32 14.89 26.14
C SER A 221 -11.54 15.59 27.25
N LEU A 222 -10.28 15.89 27.00
CA LEU A 222 -9.39 16.58 27.93
C LEU A 222 -8.80 17.82 27.28
N LEU A 223 -9.02 18.98 27.90
CA LEU A 223 -8.36 20.21 27.50
C LEU A 223 -6.93 20.22 28.06
N ILE A 224 -5.95 20.51 27.22
CA ILE A 224 -4.52 20.46 27.54
C ILE A 224 -3.89 21.82 27.32
N GLY A 225 -3.30 22.39 28.37
CA GLY A 225 -2.69 23.72 28.36
C GLY A 225 -1.17 23.69 28.49
N VAL A 226 -0.56 24.87 28.49
CA VAL A 226 0.89 25.06 28.67
C VAL A 226 1.19 25.50 30.11
N PRO A 227 1.87 24.68 30.91
CA PRO A 227 2.38 25.07 32.22
C PRO A 227 3.26 26.31 32.17
N PRO A 228 3.23 27.22 33.17
CA PRO A 228 4.00 28.46 33.16
C PRO A 228 5.50 28.27 32.90
N ALA A 229 6.07 27.15 33.36
CA ALA A 229 7.49 26.82 33.15
C ALA A 229 7.88 26.57 31.68
N TRP A 230 6.90 26.30 30.81
CA TRP A 230 7.10 25.92 29.41
C TRP A 230 6.41 26.88 28.44
N GLN A 231 5.94 28.03 28.93
CA GLN A 231 5.39 29.08 28.09
C GLN A 231 6.51 29.82 27.36
N VAL A 232 6.29 30.11 26.08
CA VAL A 232 7.21 30.89 25.25
C VAL A 232 6.42 32.02 24.60
N GLY A 233 6.54 33.23 25.13
CA GLY A 233 5.78 34.38 24.66
C GLY A 233 4.47 34.57 25.44
N GLY A 234 3.36 34.06 24.90
CA GLY A 234 2.01 34.28 25.45
C GLY A 234 1.53 33.22 26.45
N ALA A 235 0.46 33.53 27.19
CA ALA A 235 -0.28 32.53 27.95
C ALA A 235 -0.83 31.47 26.97
N GLN A 236 -0.58 30.18 27.25
CA GLN A 236 -0.95 29.05 26.38
C GLN A 236 -0.20 28.96 25.03
N GLU A 237 1.02 29.49 24.96
CA GLU A 237 1.94 29.31 23.82
C GLU A 237 3.19 28.59 24.32
N GLY A 238 3.55 27.44 23.72
CA GLY A 238 4.67 26.62 24.20
C GLY A 238 4.40 25.12 24.20
N THR A 239 5.05 24.39 25.11
CA THR A 239 4.97 22.92 25.21
C THR A 239 4.09 22.49 26.38
N ALA A 240 3.09 21.64 26.14
CA ALA A 240 2.23 21.14 27.20
C ALA A 240 2.90 20.04 28.04
N VAL A 241 3.52 19.04 27.41
CA VAL A 241 4.20 17.93 28.10
C VAL A 241 5.58 17.73 27.51
N ARG A 242 6.62 17.90 28.32
CA ARG A 242 8.02 17.72 27.92
C ARG A 242 8.60 16.43 28.51
N LEU A 243 9.05 15.52 27.64
CA LEU A 243 9.52 14.18 27.98
C LEU A 243 11.05 14.15 27.89
N THR A 244 11.73 14.46 29.00
CA THR A 244 13.19 14.68 29.00
C THR A 244 14.04 13.46 29.34
N THR A 245 13.56 12.59 30.24
CA THR A 245 14.35 11.47 30.80
C THR A 245 13.45 10.27 31.06
N GLY A 246 13.91 9.07 30.69
CA GLY A 246 13.21 7.81 30.89
C GLY A 246 13.21 6.96 29.61
N SER A 247 12.59 5.80 29.65
CA SER A 247 12.38 4.93 28.50
C SER A 247 11.12 4.08 28.65
N LYS A 248 10.57 3.54 27.55
CA LYS A 248 9.50 2.52 27.54
C LYS A 248 8.20 3.00 28.18
N ILE A 249 7.75 4.18 27.77
CA ILE A 249 6.48 4.75 28.24
C ILE A 249 5.45 4.69 27.10
N ASN A 250 4.31 4.09 27.40
CA ASN A 250 3.17 3.97 26.52
C ASN A 250 2.03 4.87 27.00
N PHE A 251 1.62 5.82 26.18
CA PHE A 251 0.46 6.67 26.39
C PHE A 251 -0.78 5.99 25.77
N VAL A 252 -1.69 5.48 26.60
CA VAL A 252 -2.83 4.66 26.15
C VAL A 252 -4.15 5.42 26.32
N GLY A 253 -4.78 5.75 25.21
CA GLY A 253 -5.94 6.65 25.15
C GLY A 253 -7.27 6.02 25.52
N HIS A 254 -7.54 4.74 25.23
CA HIS A 254 -8.88 4.14 25.40
C HIS A 254 -10.02 4.99 24.79
N GLY A 255 -9.77 5.63 23.65
CA GLY A 255 -10.74 6.55 23.00
C GLY A 255 -10.76 7.98 23.55
N THR A 256 -9.75 8.37 24.33
CA THR A 256 -9.55 9.74 24.81
C THR A 256 -9.33 10.72 23.65
N ILE A 257 -9.95 11.89 23.77
CA ILE A 257 -9.74 13.05 22.90
C ILE A 257 -8.92 14.09 23.66
N LEU A 258 -7.69 14.36 23.21
CA LEU A 258 -6.85 15.43 23.76
C LEU A 258 -6.99 16.69 22.89
N ILE A 259 -7.48 17.77 23.49
CA ILE A 259 -7.75 19.05 22.83
C ILE A 259 -6.77 20.09 23.37
N PRO A 260 -5.86 20.67 22.57
CA PRO A 260 -5.02 21.75 23.06
C PRO A 260 -5.86 23.01 23.33
N ALA A 261 -5.51 23.77 24.36
CA ALA A 261 -6.23 25.00 24.73
C ALA A 261 -6.10 26.12 23.68
N THR A 262 -5.07 26.08 22.84
CA THR A 262 -4.90 26.95 21.67
C THR A 262 -4.17 26.19 20.56
N ASN A 263 -4.22 26.70 19.33
CA ASN A 263 -3.43 26.18 18.21
C ASN A 263 -1.93 26.58 18.26
N LYS A 264 -1.44 27.10 19.39
CA LYS A 264 -0.03 27.47 19.59
C LYS A 264 0.72 26.52 20.52
N ILE A 265 0.15 25.34 20.76
CA ILE A 265 0.66 24.35 21.70
C ILE A 265 1.34 23.20 20.95
N GLU A 266 2.51 22.81 21.43
CA GLU A 266 3.11 21.50 21.17
C GLU A 266 2.67 20.55 22.28
N MET A 267 1.85 19.53 21.98
CA MET A 267 1.23 18.75 23.06
C MET A 267 2.23 17.85 23.76
N PHE A 268 2.97 17.03 23.01
CA PHE A 268 4.00 16.14 23.55
C PHE A 268 5.33 16.38 22.86
N VAL A 269 6.36 16.69 23.64
CA VAL A 269 7.72 16.93 23.15
C VAL A 269 8.70 15.92 23.73
N GLN A 270 9.15 14.97 22.91
CA GLN A 270 10.21 14.02 23.23
C GLN A 270 11.57 14.67 23.09
N ASN A 271 12.29 14.83 24.20
CA ASN A 271 13.58 15.49 24.26
C ASN A 271 14.54 14.76 25.21
N GLY A 272 14.87 13.52 24.87
CA GLY A 272 15.87 12.69 25.55
C GLY A 272 15.34 11.33 25.97
N MET A 273 14.03 11.19 26.13
CA MET A 273 13.38 9.90 26.41
C MET A 273 13.46 8.94 25.22
N THR A 274 13.53 7.63 25.44
CA THR A 274 13.53 6.61 24.37
C THR A 274 12.33 5.67 24.45
N ASP A 275 12.03 4.96 23.37
CA ASP A 275 11.00 3.91 23.34
C ASP A 275 9.62 4.44 23.80
N LEU A 276 9.18 5.52 23.17
CA LEU A 276 7.87 6.10 23.43
C LEU A 276 6.82 5.49 22.52
N ALA A 277 5.65 5.17 23.08
CA ALA A 277 4.48 4.80 22.30
C ALA A 277 3.27 5.66 22.62
N PHE A 278 2.45 5.94 21.61
CA PHE A 278 1.12 6.53 21.75
C PHE A 278 0.11 5.58 21.10
N GLN A 279 -0.93 5.18 21.83
CA GLN A 279 -1.89 4.20 21.38
C GLN A 279 -3.33 4.67 21.60
N GLY A 280 -4.17 4.66 20.56
CA GLY A 280 -5.62 4.84 20.70
C GLY A 280 -6.04 6.22 21.21
N ILE A 281 -5.26 7.27 20.90
CA ILE A 281 -5.53 8.66 21.29
C ILE A 281 -6.02 9.45 20.07
N HIS A 282 -7.08 10.24 20.25
CA HIS A 282 -7.47 11.26 19.28
C HIS A 282 -6.92 12.63 19.73
N PHE A 283 -5.92 13.12 19.03
CA PHE A 283 -5.45 14.50 19.13
C PHE A 283 -6.34 15.40 18.27
N ASP A 284 -7.07 16.33 18.88
CA ASP A 284 -8.04 17.17 18.17
C ASP A 284 -7.81 18.67 18.38
N ASN A 285 -7.22 19.32 17.38
CA ASN A 285 -7.06 20.77 17.34
C ASN A 285 -8.15 21.45 16.47
N SER A 286 -9.17 20.71 16.01
CA SER A 286 -10.24 21.29 15.18
C SER A 286 -10.98 22.46 15.84
N PRO A 287 -11.18 22.52 17.18
CA PRO A 287 -11.81 23.69 17.81
C PRO A 287 -11.01 24.99 17.68
N ASN A 288 -9.68 24.90 17.55
CA ASN A 288 -8.80 26.06 17.42
C ASN A 288 -8.44 26.39 15.95
N GLY A 289 -8.72 25.46 15.04
CA GLY A 289 -8.28 25.51 13.65
C GLY A 289 -6.78 25.32 13.46
N VAL A 290 -6.39 25.01 12.22
CA VAL A 290 -4.97 24.91 11.84
C VAL A 290 -4.34 26.29 11.88
N LEU A 291 -3.18 26.42 12.50
CA LEU A 291 -2.34 27.63 12.46
C LEU A 291 -1.71 27.81 11.05
N ASN A 292 -2.52 28.14 10.05
CA ASN A 292 -2.07 28.39 8.69
C ASN A 292 -1.25 29.70 8.64
N ASN A 293 -0.14 29.72 7.89
CA ASN A 293 0.74 30.88 7.60
C ASN A 293 1.91 31.17 8.55
N GLN A 294 2.26 30.29 9.50
CA GLN A 294 3.37 30.54 10.42
C GLN A 294 4.42 29.41 10.50
N ALA A 295 4.34 28.41 9.62
CA ALA A 295 5.41 27.43 9.45
C ALA A 295 6.60 28.07 8.71
N LYS A 296 7.40 28.87 9.43
CA LYS A 296 8.73 29.25 8.95
C LYS A 296 9.70 28.16 9.41
N PRO A 297 10.42 27.46 8.52
CA PRO A 297 11.59 26.70 8.92
C PRO A 297 12.69 27.69 9.29
N GLY A 298 12.76 28.09 10.56
CA GLY A 298 13.87 28.83 11.14
C GLY A 298 14.82 27.90 11.87
N THR A 299 15.78 28.49 12.60
CA THR A 299 16.71 27.75 13.45
C THR A 299 15.92 27.05 14.56
N TYR A 300 15.91 25.71 14.56
CA TYR A 300 15.19 24.92 15.55
C TYR A 300 15.70 25.24 16.95
N THR A 301 14.90 25.98 17.71
CA THR A 301 15.17 26.23 19.12
C THR A 301 14.37 25.23 19.93
N LEU A 302 15.04 24.46 20.77
CA LEU A 302 14.41 23.42 21.60
C LEU A 302 13.32 24.02 22.50
N GLY A 303 12.10 23.47 22.41
CA GLY A 303 10.94 23.96 23.17
C GLY A 303 10.54 25.38 22.81
N GLY A 304 10.92 25.85 21.62
CA GLY A 304 10.78 27.23 21.20
C GLY A 304 9.34 27.67 20.92
N GLY A 305 8.36 26.76 20.87
CA GLY A 305 6.90 27.02 20.93
C GLY A 305 6.28 28.01 19.94
N VAL A 306 7.06 28.69 19.10
CA VAL A 306 6.68 30.00 18.59
C VAL A 306 6.77 30.05 17.06
N ALA A 307 5.62 30.34 16.46
CA ALA A 307 5.45 30.84 15.11
C ALA A 307 6.35 32.05 14.75
N GLY A 308 6.70 32.87 15.75
CA GLY A 308 7.59 34.04 15.63
C GLY A 308 9.10 33.77 15.78
N LEU A 309 9.52 32.57 16.22
CA LEU A 309 10.93 32.18 16.37
C LEU A 309 11.37 31.16 15.31
N GLY A 310 10.48 30.81 14.38
CA GLY A 310 10.79 29.90 13.28
C GLY A 310 10.62 28.41 13.62
N ASN A 311 9.79 28.07 14.62
CA ASN A 311 9.30 26.72 14.81
C ASN A 311 7.82 26.66 14.38
N ALA A 312 7.37 25.54 13.83
CA ALA A 312 5.94 25.31 13.66
C ALA A 312 5.32 25.10 15.06
N ALA A 313 4.61 26.08 15.63
CA ALA A 313 3.67 25.75 16.70
C ALA A 313 2.56 24.84 16.11
N ASN A 314 1.75 24.15 16.94
CA ASN A 314 0.67 23.24 16.49
C ASN A 314 1.10 21.83 16.04
N ALA A 315 1.85 21.12 16.90
CA ALA A 315 2.18 19.70 16.72
C ALA A 315 1.60 18.86 17.87
N ALA A 316 0.99 17.72 17.55
CA ALA A 316 0.51 16.82 18.61
C ALA A 316 1.69 16.05 19.25
N ILE A 317 2.56 15.46 18.44
CA ILE A 317 3.77 14.77 18.91
C ILE A 317 4.98 15.35 18.18
N ARG A 318 6.01 15.76 18.93
CA ARG A 318 7.28 16.22 18.36
C ARG A 318 8.46 15.56 19.04
N GLN A 319 9.34 14.93 18.26
CA GLN A 319 10.58 14.33 18.73
C GLN A 319 11.77 15.21 18.33
N TYR A 320 12.54 15.70 19.32
CA TYR A 320 13.78 16.47 19.14
C TYR A 320 15.03 15.66 19.48
N ARG A 321 14.95 14.83 20.54
CA ARG A 321 16.01 13.92 20.98
C ARG A 321 15.37 12.66 21.53
N GLY A 322 16.00 11.51 21.30
CA GLY A 322 15.49 10.21 21.76
C GLY A 322 15.37 9.21 20.61
N ALA A 323 15.62 7.93 20.92
CA ALA A 323 15.43 6.83 20.00
C ALA A 323 14.01 6.27 20.14
N ASN A 324 13.44 5.80 19.03
CA ASN A 324 12.22 5.00 18.98
C ASN A 324 10.95 5.78 19.37
N LEU A 325 10.06 5.98 18.40
CA LEU A 325 8.72 6.53 18.57
C LEU A 325 7.73 5.63 17.84
N LYS A 326 6.73 5.12 18.57
CA LYS A 326 5.61 4.35 18.03
C LYS A 326 4.31 5.16 18.15
N VAL A 327 3.53 5.21 17.08
CA VAL A 327 2.20 5.83 17.07
C VAL A 327 1.21 4.84 16.46
N GLU A 328 0.29 4.34 17.27
CA GLU A 328 -0.60 3.23 16.92
C GLU A 328 -2.06 3.62 17.17
N ASP A 329 -2.95 3.31 16.22
CA ASP A 329 -4.40 3.56 16.35
C ASP A 329 -4.76 5.01 16.73
N CYS A 330 -3.90 5.96 16.39
CA CYS A 330 -4.09 7.36 16.77
C CYS A 330 -4.79 8.15 15.67
N LYS A 331 -5.58 9.14 16.08
CA LYS A 331 -6.23 10.08 15.18
C LYS A 331 -5.69 11.48 15.42
N PHE A 332 -5.40 12.22 14.36
CA PHE A 332 -4.94 13.60 14.41
C PHE A 332 -5.92 14.47 13.62
N SER A 333 -6.32 15.62 14.16
CA SER A 333 -7.28 16.52 13.50
C SER A 333 -6.83 17.97 13.60
N ALA A 334 -6.69 18.63 12.45
CA ALA A 334 -6.38 20.06 12.33
C ALA A 334 -5.06 20.52 12.99
N PHE A 335 -4.04 19.65 13.05
CA PHE A 335 -2.67 20.01 13.44
C PHE A 335 -1.83 20.34 12.22
N ILE A 336 -0.85 21.24 12.33
CA ILE A 336 0.13 21.41 11.26
C ILE A 336 0.85 20.07 11.00
N THR A 337 1.31 19.44 12.08
CA THR A 337 1.89 18.09 12.07
C THR A 337 1.26 17.23 13.14
N GLY A 338 0.75 16.05 12.78
CA GLY A 338 0.26 15.09 13.79
C GLY A 338 1.44 14.50 14.58
N ALA A 339 2.43 13.96 13.88
CA ALA A 339 3.73 13.62 14.47
C ALA A 339 4.86 14.20 13.63
N GLU A 340 5.85 14.76 14.31
CA GLU A 340 7.05 15.28 13.69
C GLU A 340 8.28 14.70 14.37
N TYR A 341 9.22 14.22 13.56
CA TYR A 341 10.44 13.61 14.04
C TYR A 341 11.66 14.34 13.47
N ILE A 342 12.50 14.82 14.38
CA ILE A 342 13.64 15.72 14.12
C ILE A 342 14.96 15.00 14.43
N GLY A 343 14.96 13.78 14.96
CA GLY A 343 16.17 12.97 15.18
C GLY A 343 17.02 13.46 16.34
N ASN A 344 18.33 13.66 16.11
CA ASN A 344 19.21 14.38 17.03
C ASN A 344 19.45 15.79 16.48
N PHE A 345 18.68 16.78 16.98
CA PHE A 345 18.78 18.15 16.46
C PHE A 345 20.16 18.81 16.66
N ASP A 346 20.98 18.32 17.60
CA ASP A 346 22.35 18.81 17.81
C ASP A 346 23.32 18.27 16.75
N ASN A 347 23.03 17.08 16.20
CA ASN A 347 23.88 16.39 15.24
C ASN A 347 23.02 15.74 14.15
N ILE A 348 22.69 16.53 13.15
CA ILE A 348 21.85 16.14 12.01
C ILE A 348 22.45 15.01 11.14
N ALA A 349 23.72 14.63 11.38
CA ALA A 349 24.36 13.51 10.69
C ALA A 349 24.09 12.15 11.37
N GLU A 350 23.61 12.15 12.61
CA GLU A 350 23.35 10.93 13.39
C GLU A 350 21.93 10.41 13.12
N LEU A 351 21.82 9.21 12.55
CA LEU A 351 20.57 8.47 12.44
C LEU A 351 20.33 7.74 13.76
N VAL A 352 19.22 8.03 14.42
CA VAL A 352 18.89 7.42 15.71
C VAL A 352 17.51 6.81 15.63
N GLY A 353 17.35 5.61 16.20
CA GLY A 353 16.06 4.99 16.49
C GLY A 353 15.17 4.66 15.29
N VAL A 354 13.94 4.26 15.63
CA VAL A 354 12.89 3.80 14.71
C VAL A 354 11.67 4.71 14.83
N LEU A 355 11.05 5.07 13.72
CA LEU A 355 9.69 5.62 13.73
C LEU A 355 8.74 4.54 13.23
N GLU A 356 7.79 4.14 14.06
CA GLU A 356 6.75 3.19 13.70
C GLU A 356 5.38 3.86 13.79
N SER A 357 4.59 3.74 12.73
CA SER A 357 3.22 4.23 12.64
C SER A 357 2.30 3.11 12.17
N VAL A 358 1.26 2.81 12.94
CA VAL A 358 0.29 1.75 12.63
C VAL A 358 -1.13 2.32 12.74
N ASP A 359 -1.93 2.15 11.68
CA ASP A 359 -3.35 2.51 11.63
C ASP A 359 -3.66 3.97 12.04
N VAL A 360 -2.75 4.88 11.72
CA VAL A 360 -2.92 6.31 12.02
C VAL A 360 -3.90 6.98 11.06
N LYS A 361 -4.83 7.76 11.60
CA LYS A 361 -5.73 8.63 10.83
C LYS A 361 -5.37 10.10 10.97
N ALA A 362 -4.96 10.74 9.88
CA ALA A 362 -4.73 12.18 9.79
C ALA A 362 -5.90 12.88 9.10
N ILE A 363 -6.46 13.93 9.71
CA ILE A 363 -7.52 14.76 9.11
C ILE A 363 -7.08 16.21 9.15
N GLY A 364 -6.92 16.87 8.01
CA GLY A 364 -6.44 18.25 8.02
C GLY A 364 -5.10 18.41 8.72
N CYS A 365 -4.19 17.43 8.56
CA CYS A 365 -2.85 17.47 9.14
C CYS A 365 -1.84 16.68 8.30
N ALA A 366 -0.56 17.05 8.36
CA ALA A 366 0.52 16.24 7.79
C ALA A 366 0.97 15.18 8.81
N PHE A 367 1.26 13.96 8.34
CA PHE A 367 1.66 12.84 9.22
C PHE A 367 2.47 11.73 8.49
N PRO A 368 3.64 11.33 9.01
CA PRO A 368 4.57 12.13 9.82
C PRO A 368 5.30 13.17 8.96
N HIS A 369 5.71 14.28 9.58
CA HIS A 369 6.64 15.24 8.98
C HIS A 369 8.06 14.97 9.48
N LEU A 370 8.97 14.62 8.56
CA LEU A 370 10.36 14.31 8.91
C LEU A 370 11.30 15.40 8.39
N ILE A 371 11.84 16.18 9.33
CA ILE A 371 12.87 17.18 9.05
C ILE A 371 14.24 16.51 8.97
N HIS A 372 14.56 15.68 9.97
CA HIS A 372 15.65 14.72 9.94
C HIS A 372 15.09 13.31 10.08
N GLN A 373 15.93 12.32 9.87
CA GLN A 373 15.45 10.97 9.64
C GLN A 373 15.80 10.03 10.80
N PRO A 374 14.85 9.19 11.24
CA PRO A 374 15.20 8.03 12.04
C PRO A 374 16.05 7.09 11.19
N LYS A 375 16.71 6.13 11.85
CA LYS A 375 17.45 5.09 11.15
C LYS A 375 16.51 4.23 10.31
N GLU A 376 15.33 3.91 10.85
CA GLU A 376 14.32 3.08 10.21
C GLU A 376 12.93 3.70 10.34
N ILE A 377 12.10 3.51 9.32
CA ILE A 377 10.72 3.99 9.26
C ILE A 377 9.81 2.83 8.88
N TYR A 378 8.75 2.64 9.66
CA TYR A 378 7.67 1.69 9.38
C TYR A 378 6.35 2.44 9.43
N MET A 379 5.58 2.40 8.34
CA MET A 379 4.26 3.03 8.28
C MET A 379 3.27 2.06 7.63
N HIS A 380 2.24 1.68 8.39
CA HIS A 380 1.28 0.66 7.98
C HIS A 380 -0.16 1.12 8.28
N GLY A 381 -1.09 0.92 7.35
CA GLY A 381 -2.53 1.16 7.58
C GLY A 381 -2.95 2.63 7.67
N GLY A 382 -2.07 3.57 7.29
CA GLY A 382 -2.31 5.00 7.43
C GLY A 382 -3.46 5.52 6.56
N ARG A 383 -4.29 6.40 7.11
CA ARG A 383 -5.39 7.07 6.40
C ARG A 383 -5.27 8.57 6.50
N CYS A 384 -5.47 9.26 5.38
CA CYS A 384 -5.54 10.71 5.36
C CYS A 384 -6.79 11.24 4.70
N GLU A 385 -7.35 12.29 5.28
CA GLU A 385 -8.51 13.04 4.77
C GLU A 385 -8.18 14.54 4.82
N ASP A 386 -8.41 15.24 3.70
CA ASP A 386 -8.35 16.69 3.60
C ASP A 386 -7.01 17.31 4.06
N ASN A 387 -5.87 16.92 3.45
CA ASN A 387 -4.53 17.44 3.81
C ASN A 387 -4.48 18.99 3.85
N ILE A 388 -3.65 19.53 4.74
CA ILE A 388 -3.45 20.98 4.90
C ILE A 388 -2.88 21.61 3.62
N ASP A 389 -3.41 22.79 3.30
CA ASP A 389 -2.79 23.74 2.38
C ASP A 389 -1.51 24.36 2.98
N SER A 390 -0.37 23.71 2.73
CA SER A 390 1.02 24.20 2.86
C SER A 390 1.72 24.10 4.23
N LEU A 391 2.87 23.40 4.24
CA LEU A 391 3.88 23.45 5.30
C LEU A 391 5.05 24.40 4.97
N ASN A 392 5.07 24.98 3.77
CA ASN A 392 6.27 25.61 3.21
C ASN A 392 5.98 27.08 2.87
N SER A 393 5.78 27.93 3.88
CA SER A 393 5.65 29.40 3.70
C SER A 393 6.99 30.13 3.88
N SER A 394 8.10 29.51 3.49
CA SER A 394 9.44 30.10 3.60
C SER A 394 9.72 31.17 2.54
N GLY A 395 8.80 32.12 2.29
CA GLY A 395 8.98 33.21 1.33
C GLY A 395 9.26 32.80 -0.13
N SER A 396 9.32 31.49 -0.40
CA SER A 396 9.39 30.90 -1.72
C SER A 396 8.08 31.18 -2.42
N THR A 397 8.13 31.76 -3.61
CA THR A 397 6.97 31.83 -4.51
C THR A 397 6.46 30.44 -4.91
N LEU A 398 7.24 29.39 -4.61
CA LEU A 398 6.92 27.98 -4.81
C LEU A 398 6.39 27.44 -3.48
N GLN A 399 5.08 27.52 -3.29
CA GLN A 399 4.39 26.82 -2.21
C GLN A 399 4.47 25.31 -2.51
N ASP A 400 5.04 24.52 -1.59
CA ASP A 400 4.90 23.05 -1.56
C ASP A 400 3.65 22.78 -0.71
N PRO A 401 2.48 22.51 -1.31
CA PRO A 401 1.25 22.28 -0.56
C PRO A 401 1.39 21.00 0.28
N GLY A 402 0.61 20.86 1.35
CA GLY A 402 0.86 19.85 2.37
C GLY A 402 0.72 18.41 1.86
N HIS A 403 1.48 17.51 2.49
CA HIS A 403 1.55 16.09 2.16
C HIS A 403 0.97 15.27 3.30
N PHE A 404 0.49 14.05 3.03
CA PHE A 404 0.21 13.09 4.11
C PHE A 404 1.55 12.66 4.71
N LEU A 405 2.38 11.90 4.00
CA LEU A 405 3.75 11.61 4.42
C LEU A 405 4.74 12.55 3.71
N TYR A 406 5.56 13.26 4.50
CA TYR A 406 6.60 14.14 3.97
C TYR A 406 7.98 13.82 4.57
N LEU A 407 8.78 13.05 3.82
CA LEU A 407 10.19 12.80 4.15
C LEU A 407 11.05 13.78 3.38
N THR A 408 11.49 14.85 4.03
CA THR A 408 12.09 16.00 3.31
C THR A 408 13.59 15.99 3.28
N ASN A 409 14.21 15.32 4.27
CA ASN A 409 15.62 15.36 4.67
C ASN A 409 16.44 16.32 3.80
N ARG A 410 16.38 17.63 4.12
CA ARG A 410 17.17 18.62 3.38
C ARG A 410 18.67 18.46 3.67
N SER A 411 19.03 17.91 4.83
CA SER A 411 20.41 17.69 5.31
C SER A 411 20.50 16.53 6.31
N GLY A 412 21.50 15.66 6.16
CA GLY A 412 21.73 14.50 7.05
C GLY A 412 21.94 13.19 6.28
N ALA A 413 22.24 12.13 7.02
CA ALA A 413 22.37 10.76 6.47
C ALA A 413 21.01 10.20 6.00
N PHE A 414 21.04 9.17 5.15
CA PHE A 414 19.83 8.55 4.60
C PHE A 414 19.34 7.43 5.53
N PRO A 415 18.01 7.30 5.78
CA PRO A 415 17.44 6.13 6.43
C PRO A 415 18.01 4.85 5.86
N ASP A 416 18.33 3.89 6.73
CA ASP A 416 18.77 2.58 6.28
C ASP A 416 17.58 1.83 5.65
N LEU A 417 16.39 1.95 6.25
CA LEU A 417 15.20 1.25 5.81
C LEU A 417 13.94 2.12 5.94
N ILE A 418 13.09 2.09 4.91
CA ILE A 418 11.76 2.71 4.90
C ILE A 418 10.78 1.68 4.39
N VAL A 419 9.76 1.36 5.18
CA VAL A 419 8.66 0.46 4.80
C VAL A 419 7.35 1.22 4.94
N ILE A 420 6.60 1.32 3.85
CA ILE A 420 5.30 1.99 3.80
C ILE A 420 4.30 1.02 3.16
N SER A 421 3.21 0.68 3.86
CA SER A 421 2.16 -0.13 3.28
C SER A 421 0.76 0.27 3.68
N ASP A 422 -0.21 -0.12 2.87
CA ASP A 422 -1.65 -0.06 3.16
C ASP A 422 -2.12 1.37 3.46
N ILE A 423 -1.61 2.32 2.66
CA ILE A 423 -1.92 3.74 2.80
C ILE A 423 -3.16 4.09 1.98
N ARG A 424 -4.05 4.90 2.56
CA ARG A 424 -5.17 5.52 1.86
C ARG A 424 -5.20 7.03 2.08
N ASP A 425 -4.93 7.80 1.05
CA ASP A 425 -5.07 9.26 1.06
C ASP A 425 -6.31 9.68 0.28
N ARG A 426 -7.07 10.62 0.82
CA ARG A 426 -8.21 11.23 0.15
C ARG A 426 -8.17 12.74 0.25
N GLY A 427 -8.11 13.41 -0.90
CA GLY A 427 -8.40 14.83 -0.98
C GLY A 427 -7.23 15.77 -0.71
N GLY A 428 -5.98 15.32 -0.84
CA GLY A 428 -4.82 16.17 -0.60
C GLY A 428 -4.57 17.20 -1.69
N MET A 429 -4.12 18.40 -1.32
CA MET A 429 -3.85 19.46 -2.32
C MET A 429 -2.46 19.32 -3.00
N SER A 430 -1.59 18.44 -2.51
CA SER A 430 -0.23 18.16 -3.03
C SER A 430 -0.01 16.66 -3.27
N SER A 431 1.26 16.22 -3.21
CA SER A 431 1.63 14.80 -3.18
C SER A 431 1.12 14.16 -1.90
N ALA A 432 0.30 13.13 -2.03
CA ALA A 432 -0.13 12.32 -0.90
C ALA A 432 1.07 11.69 -0.19
N LEU A 433 1.99 11.11 -0.96
CA LEU A 433 3.15 10.41 -0.42
C LEU A 433 4.42 10.99 -1.03
N LYS A 434 5.36 11.42 -0.19
CA LYS A 434 6.63 11.99 -0.65
C LYS A 434 7.79 11.47 0.17
N VAL A 435 8.61 10.62 -0.47
CA VAL A 435 9.80 10.03 0.11
C VAL A 435 11.03 10.63 -0.55
N ARG A 436 11.76 11.48 0.17
CA ARG A 436 13.06 11.99 -0.25
C ARG A 436 14.16 11.41 0.62
N LYS A 437 15.12 10.74 -0.02
CA LYS A 437 16.26 10.03 0.59
C LYS A 437 15.90 8.75 1.33
N GLY A 438 16.65 7.70 1.05
CA GLY A 438 16.58 6.40 1.72
C GLY A 438 17.52 5.41 1.04
N LYS A 439 18.16 4.53 1.79
CA LYS A 439 19.00 3.48 1.21
C LYS A 439 18.16 2.34 0.66
N GLN A 440 17.19 1.89 1.45
CA GLN A 440 16.25 0.85 1.04
C GLN A 440 14.82 1.29 1.33
N VAL A 441 14.02 1.35 0.28
CA VAL A 441 12.61 1.75 0.37
C VAL A 441 11.73 0.62 -0.15
N THR A 442 10.67 0.29 0.60
CA THR A 442 9.63 -0.64 0.19
C THR A 442 8.28 0.04 0.36
N MET A 443 7.51 0.10 -0.72
CA MET A 443 6.16 0.66 -0.74
C MET A 443 5.18 -0.33 -1.36
N GLY A 444 4.02 -0.54 -0.74
CA GLY A 444 3.00 -1.48 -1.22
C GLY A 444 1.58 -1.03 -0.86
N ASN A 445 0.59 -1.38 -1.69
CA ASN A 445 -0.84 -1.15 -1.40
C ASN A 445 -1.18 0.32 -1.09
N ILE A 446 -0.73 1.25 -1.95
CA ILE A 446 -0.94 2.68 -1.75
C ILE A 446 -2.11 3.16 -2.60
N ASN A 447 -3.10 3.78 -1.98
CA ASN A 447 -4.28 4.30 -2.65
C ASN A 447 -4.39 5.81 -2.43
N VAL A 448 -4.32 6.60 -3.50
CA VAL A 448 -4.42 8.06 -3.46
C VAL A 448 -5.62 8.48 -4.30
N PHE A 449 -6.62 9.11 -3.68
CA PHE A 449 -7.85 9.50 -4.35
C PHE A 449 -8.16 10.98 -4.20
N GLY A 450 -8.39 11.63 -5.34
CA GLY A 450 -8.79 13.02 -5.41
C GLY A 450 -7.73 13.98 -4.88
N SER A 451 -6.45 13.69 -5.13
CA SER A 451 -5.34 14.53 -4.68
C SER A 451 -4.72 15.33 -5.84
N GLY A 452 -4.02 16.42 -5.55
CA GLY A 452 -3.38 17.27 -6.57
C GLY A 452 -2.15 16.62 -7.23
N ARG A 453 -1.45 15.75 -6.50
CA ARG A 453 -0.37 14.86 -6.96
C ARG A 453 -0.48 13.52 -6.23
N GLY A 454 0.12 12.46 -6.79
CA GLY A 454 0.08 11.13 -6.16
C GLY A 454 1.30 10.85 -5.28
N VAL A 455 2.21 10.03 -5.79
CA VAL A 455 3.39 9.52 -5.07
C VAL A 455 4.67 10.10 -5.66
N GLU A 456 5.57 10.63 -4.83
CA GLU A 456 6.88 11.14 -5.21
C GLU A 456 7.98 10.38 -4.46
N ILE A 457 8.94 9.85 -5.20
CA ILE A 457 10.13 9.16 -4.69
C ILE A 457 11.35 9.89 -5.24
N SER A 458 12.20 10.39 -4.36
CA SER A 458 13.35 11.20 -4.76
C SER A 458 14.62 10.80 -4.01
N ASN A 459 15.74 10.73 -4.72
CA ASN A 459 17.07 10.52 -4.12
C ASN A 459 17.20 9.24 -3.28
N VAL A 460 16.55 8.16 -3.70
CA VAL A 460 16.57 6.86 -3.02
C VAL A 460 17.57 5.92 -3.69
N GLU A 461 18.42 5.23 -2.94
CA GLU A 461 19.41 4.30 -3.51
C GLU A 461 18.77 3.06 -4.14
N LYS A 462 17.85 2.43 -3.40
CA LYS A 462 17.11 1.26 -3.85
C LYS A 462 15.65 1.35 -3.41
N ALA A 463 14.72 1.12 -4.33
CA ALA A 463 13.30 1.06 -4.01
C ALA A 463 12.60 -0.14 -4.67
N THR A 464 11.64 -0.71 -3.95
CA THR A 464 10.64 -1.63 -4.48
C THR A 464 9.26 -1.05 -4.19
N VAL A 465 8.49 -0.81 -5.25
CA VAL A 465 7.21 -0.10 -5.19
C VAL A 465 6.18 -0.98 -5.89
N SER A 466 5.12 -1.39 -5.20
CA SER A 466 4.07 -2.21 -5.79
C SER A 466 2.66 -1.72 -5.44
N ASP A 467 1.70 -2.10 -6.27
CA ASP A 467 0.27 -2.02 -5.97
C ASP A 467 -0.17 -0.59 -5.59
N ILE A 468 0.13 0.34 -6.50
CA ILE A 468 -0.16 1.77 -6.35
C ILE A 468 -1.37 2.13 -7.20
N VAL A 469 -2.39 2.72 -6.58
CA VAL A 469 -3.55 3.28 -7.28
C VAL A 469 -3.61 4.78 -7.00
N VAL A 470 -3.58 5.60 -8.05
CA VAL A 470 -3.67 7.05 -7.96
C VAL A 470 -4.82 7.53 -8.83
N SER A 471 -5.68 8.38 -8.28
CA SER A 471 -6.68 9.14 -9.05
C SER A 471 -6.57 10.60 -8.63
N LEU A 472 -6.19 11.47 -9.57
CA LEU A 472 -6.02 12.89 -9.29
C LEU A 472 -7.35 13.65 -9.40
N ASP A 473 -7.52 14.71 -8.61
CA ASP A 473 -8.68 15.59 -8.69
C ASP A 473 -8.36 16.83 -9.55
N PRO A 474 -9.08 17.04 -10.67
CA PRO A 474 -8.87 18.21 -11.51
C PRO A 474 -9.14 19.54 -10.78
N ALA A 475 -10.02 19.55 -9.77
CA ALA A 475 -10.35 20.73 -8.98
C ALA A 475 -9.27 21.10 -7.96
N LYS A 476 -8.38 20.16 -7.61
CA LYS A 476 -7.32 20.35 -6.60
C LYS A 476 -5.93 20.51 -7.20
N HIS A 477 -5.82 20.66 -8.51
CA HIS A 477 -4.57 21.04 -9.13
C HIS A 477 -4.19 22.46 -8.76
N ILE A 478 -3.37 22.57 -7.72
CA ILE A 478 -2.60 23.78 -7.49
C ILE A 478 -1.70 23.93 -8.71
N ALA A 479 -1.77 25.10 -9.36
CA ALA A 479 -0.84 25.54 -10.39
C ALA A 479 0.55 25.78 -9.79
N ALA A 480 1.11 24.77 -9.12
CA ALA A 480 2.44 24.82 -8.58
C ALA A 480 3.40 24.99 -9.77
N VAL A 481 4.15 26.08 -9.73
CA VAL A 481 5.13 26.49 -10.74
C VAL A 481 6.22 25.42 -10.94
N ASP A 482 6.34 24.49 -10.01
CA ASP A 482 7.26 23.36 -10.04
C ASP A 482 6.78 22.26 -10.99
N SER A 483 7.33 22.25 -12.22
CA SER A 483 7.41 21.11 -13.17
C SER A 483 6.09 20.41 -13.59
N GLY A 484 4.94 20.79 -13.06
CA GLY A 484 3.63 20.18 -13.31
C GLY A 484 3.34 18.94 -12.44
N PRO A 485 2.06 18.69 -12.10
CA PRO A 485 1.67 17.56 -11.26
C PRO A 485 1.89 16.21 -11.96
N ALA A 486 2.14 15.16 -11.19
CA ALA A 486 2.27 13.79 -11.64
C ALA A 486 1.53 12.83 -10.68
N GLY A 487 0.96 11.75 -11.22
CA GLY A 487 0.40 10.66 -10.41
C GLY A 487 1.49 9.86 -9.71
N LEU A 488 2.57 9.56 -10.43
CA LEU A 488 3.78 8.96 -9.87
C LEU A 488 5.01 9.72 -10.35
N GLU A 489 5.93 10.00 -9.44
CA GLU A 489 7.16 10.69 -9.75
C GLU A 489 8.37 9.98 -9.14
N LEU A 490 9.37 9.68 -9.96
CA LEU A 490 10.66 9.16 -9.56
C LEU A 490 11.77 10.14 -9.97
N VAL A 491 12.55 10.58 -8.99
CA VAL A 491 13.58 11.61 -9.19
C VAL A 491 14.91 11.17 -8.59
N ASN A 492 16.02 11.30 -9.34
CA ASN A 492 17.39 11.10 -8.83
C ASN A 492 17.63 9.81 -8.00
N SER A 493 16.88 8.73 -8.24
CA SER A 493 16.95 7.50 -7.44
C SER A 493 17.87 6.48 -8.10
N GLY A 494 18.16 5.33 -7.49
CA GLY A 494 19.07 4.32 -8.02
C GLY A 494 18.31 3.17 -8.66
N TYR A 495 18.52 1.96 -8.16
CA TYR A 495 17.82 0.78 -8.63
C TYR A 495 16.39 0.77 -8.06
N VAL A 496 15.42 1.11 -8.90
CA VAL A 496 14.01 1.19 -8.51
C VAL A 496 13.18 0.22 -9.34
N ASP A 497 12.46 -0.67 -8.66
CA ASP A 497 11.53 -1.62 -9.29
C ASP A 497 10.09 -1.24 -8.92
N ILE A 498 9.31 -0.86 -9.94
CA ILE A 498 7.93 -0.39 -9.81
C ILE A 498 7.01 -1.38 -10.53
N THR A 499 6.03 -1.95 -9.84
CA THR A 499 5.11 -2.93 -10.42
C THR A 499 3.65 -2.66 -10.04
N ASN A 500 2.70 -3.05 -10.90
CA ASN A 500 1.26 -2.98 -10.64
C ASN A 500 0.80 -1.57 -10.22
N VAL A 501 0.89 -0.63 -11.16
CA VAL A 501 0.54 0.77 -10.91
C VAL A 501 -0.65 1.15 -11.78
N GLU A 502 -1.67 1.76 -11.18
CA GLU A 502 -2.83 2.32 -11.89
C GLU A 502 -2.93 3.81 -11.58
N ILE A 503 -2.93 4.64 -12.62
CA ILE A 503 -2.95 6.10 -12.49
C ILE A 503 -4.08 6.67 -13.35
N ASP A 504 -5.06 7.31 -12.72
CA ASP A 504 -6.13 8.06 -13.37
C ASP A 504 -5.86 9.56 -13.30
N ILE A 505 -5.62 10.16 -14.46
CA ILE A 505 -5.42 11.59 -14.67
C ILE A 505 -6.46 12.16 -15.65
N ARG A 506 -7.64 11.55 -15.76
CA ARG A 506 -8.73 12.13 -16.56
C ARG A 506 -9.15 13.49 -16.01
N GLY A 507 -9.42 14.44 -16.90
CA GLY A 507 -9.69 15.84 -16.58
C GLY A 507 -8.49 16.63 -16.04
N CYS A 508 -7.35 16.00 -15.82
CA CYS A 508 -6.22 16.54 -15.08
C CYS A 508 -5.09 17.01 -16.01
N ALA A 509 -4.51 18.19 -15.76
CA ALA A 509 -3.35 18.69 -16.50
C ALA A 509 -2.03 18.13 -15.93
N ALA A 510 -1.94 16.81 -15.76
CA ALA A 510 -0.87 16.10 -15.08
C ALA A 510 -0.11 15.13 -16.00
N PHE A 511 1.07 14.68 -15.55
CA PHE A 511 1.69 13.47 -16.07
C PHE A 511 1.07 12.26 -15.36
N GLY A 512 0.96 11.12 -16.04
CA GLY A 512 0.62 9.87 -15.36
C GLY A 512 1.79 9.51 -14.44
N ALA A 513 2.91 9.18 -15.07
CA ALA A 513 4.18 8.94 -14.40
C ALA A 513 5.32 9.77 -15.00
N ARG A 514 6.25 10.20 -14.14
CA ARG A 514 7.48 10.90 -14.52
C ARG A 514 8.68 10.26 -13.87
N ILE A 515 9.69 9.94 -14.68
CA ILE A 515 10.95 9.36 -14.21
C ILE A 515 12.08 10.25 -14.71
N GLN A 516 12.78 10.97 -13.83
CA GLN A 516 13.72 12.00 -14.25
C GLN A 516 14.94 12.14 -13.35
N THR A 517 16.03 12.66 -13.91
CA THR A 517 17.19 13.10 -13.15
C THR A 517 17.25 14.64 -13.19
N ASP A 518 17.24 15.32 -12.05
CA ASP A 518 17.17 16.79 -11.99
C ASP A 518 18.46 17.50 -12.45
N THR A 519 19.58 16.79 -12.57
CA THR A 519 20.83 17.33 -13.13
C THR A 519 21.76 16.23 -13.67
N PRO A 520 22.38 16.37 -14.86
CA PRO A 520 22.92 15.20 -15.57
C PRO A 520 24.21 14.55 -15.03
N THR A 521 24.88 15.04 -13.96
CA THR A 521 26.28 14.61 -13.73
C THR A 521 26.81 14.48 -12.30
N THR A 522 26.09 14.82 -11.22
CA THR A 522 26.71 14.86 -9.88
C THR A 522 25.92 14.22 -8.74
N LEU A 523 24.72 13.68 -9.00
CA LEU A 523 23.93 13.03 -7.96
C LEU A 523 24.26 11.53 -7.87
N PRO A 524 24.32 10.96 -6.65
CA PRO A 524 24.91 9.64 -6.41
C PRO A 524 24.21 8.46 -7.09
N TYR A 525 22.96 8.62 -7.54
CA TYR A 525 22.16 7.48 -8.02
C TYR A 525 21.67 7.60 -9.49
N ALA A 526 21.38 8.81 -9.99
CA ALA A 526 21.13 9.16 -11.40
C ALA A 526 20.21 8.19 -12.20
N ASN A 527 19.20 7.61 -11.55
CA ASN A 527 18.22 6.64 -12.05
C ASN A 527 18.79 5.55 -12.97
N ARG A 528 19.85 4.90 -12.51
CA ARG A 528 20.44 3.78 -13.24
C ARG A 528 19.70 2.48 -12.93
N GLY A 529 19.11 1.87 -13.96
CA GLY A 529 18.47 0.56 -13.86
C GLY A 529 17.05 0.58 -13.32
N ALA A 530 16.29 1.67 -13.51
CA ALA A 530 14.88 1.72 -13.15
C ALA A 530 14.06 0.70 -13.97
N ARG A 531 13.12 0.02 -13.32
CA ARG A 531 12.23 -0.97 -13.92
C ARG A 531 10.78 -0.61 -13.61
N VAL A 532 9.94 -0.57 -14.63
CA VAL A 532 8.52 -0.27 -14.55
C VAL A 532 7.75 -1.41 -15.20
N ARG A 533 6.88 -2.07 -14.45
CA ARG A 533 6.11 -3.22 -14.92
C ARG A 533 4.62 -3.06 -14.62
N ASN A 534 3.75 -3.53 -15.54
CA ASN A 534 2.30 -3.55 -15.34
C ASN A 534 1.72 -2.18 -14.90
N MET A 535 2.17 -1.10 -15.55
CA MET A 535 1.67 0.24 -15.27
C MET A 535 0.54 0.59 -16.24
N THR A 536 -0.62 0.98 -15.71
CA THR A 536 -1.76 1.48 -16.47
C THR A 536 -1.98 2.96 -16.18
N VAL A 537 -2.04 3.79 -17.22
CA VAL A 537 -2.38 5.21 -17.11
C VAL A 537 -3.68 5.48 -17.88
N MET A 538 -4.67 6.08 -17.22
CA MET A 538 -5.90 6.56 -17.82
C MET A 538 -5.83 8.08 -17.96
N GLN A 539 -6.07 8.58 -19.17
CA GLN A 539 -5.98 10.02 -19.46
C GLN A 539 -7.12 10.45 -20.39
N ASP A 540 -7.66 11.65 -20.17
CA ASP A 540 -8.39 12.40 -21.19
C ASP A 540 -7.65 13.71 -21.48
N PHE A 541 -7.62 14.13 -22.75
CA PHE A 541 -7.01 15.40 -23.14
C PHE A 541 -8.04 16.54 -23.23
N ALA A 542 -9.30 16.30 -22.85
CA ALA A 542 -10.42 17.20 -23.13
C ALA A 542 -10.37 18.52 -22.32
N ASN A 543 -9.66 18.55 -21.19
CA ASN A 543 -9.71 19.67 -20.24
C ASN A 543 -8.43 20.51 -20.07
N VAL A 544 -7.41 20.35 -20.93
CA VAL A 544 -6.14 21.13 -20.80
C VAL A 544 -6.24 22.59 -21.31
N GLY A 545 -7.44 23.10 -21.59
CA GLY A 545 -7.69 24.43 -22.17
C GLY A 545 -7.24 25.61 -21.30
N GLY A 546 -6.92 25.38 -20.03
CA GLY A 546 -6.19 26.33 -19.19
C GLY A 546 -4.70 26.13 -19.34
N GLY A 547 -4.08 26.77 -20.34
CA GLY A 547 -2.62 26.81 -20.43
C GLY A 547 -2.03 27.30 -19.11
N PHE A 548 -1.13 26.52 -18.51
CA PHE A 548 -0.33 26.99 -17.37
C PHE A 548 0.29 28.35 -17.74
N PRO A 549 0.13 29.40 -16.91
CA PRO A 549 0.76 30.69 -17.18
C PRO A 549 2.27 30.50 -17.34
N GLY A 550 2.80 30.70 -18.54
CA GLY A 550 4.21 30.48 -18.89
C GLY A 550 4.53 29.20 -19.68
N GLN A 551 3.58 28.27 -19.86
CA GLN A 551 3.68 27.16 -20.81
C GLN A 551 2.61 27.29 -21.91
N THR A 552 2.76 28.30 -22.75
CA THR A 552 2.07 28.36 -24.05
C THR A 552 2.55 27.17 -24.90
N GLY A 553 1.79 26.06 -24.87
CA GLY A 553 2.14 24.80 -25.55
C GLY A 553 1.87 23.51 -24.77
N ALA A 554 1.29 23.56 -23.57
CA ALA A 554 1.07 22.39 -22.68
C ALA A 554 0.02 21.36 -23.15
N VAL A 555 -0.47 21.43 -24.40
CA VAL A 555 -1.30 20.38 -24.99
C VAL A 555 -0.40 19.17 -25.28
N GLY A 556 -0.62 18.06 -24.57
CA GLY A 556 0.07 16.78 -24.79
C GLY A 556 1.20 16.50 -23.80
N LYS A 557 0.92 16.44 -22.50
CA LYS A 557 1.81 15.73 -21.58
C LYS A 557 1.73 14.24 -21.90
N ALA A 558 2.89 13.58 -22.02
CA ALA A 558 2.92 12.14 -22.19
C ALA A 558 2.42 11.46 -20.90
N PRO A 559 1.57 10.42 -21.00
CA PRO A 559 1.23 9.52 -19.91
C PRO A 559 2.44 9.09 -19.07
N LEU A 560 3.53 8.69 -19.73
CA LEU A 560 4.81 8.35 -19.11
C LEU A 560 5.93 9.14 -19.81
N ILE A 561 6.67 9.92 -19.03
CA ILE A 561 7.88 10.61 -19.50
C ILE A 561 9.10 10.12 -18.72
N CYS A 562 10.17 9.80 -19.44
CA CYS A 562 11.45 9.37 -18.87
C CYS A 562 12.57 10.29 -19.38
N LEU A 563 13.33 10.90 -18.47
CA LEU A 563 14.37 11.88 -18.76
C LEU A 563 15.69 11.43 -18.15
N ASP A 564 16.77 11.42 -18.92
CA ASP A 564 18.13 11.20 -18.41
C ASP A 564 18.29 9.87 -17.67
N GLN A 565 17.83 8.77 -18.29
CA GLN A 565 17.84 7.42 -17.72
C GLN A 565 18.90 6.53 -18.37
N VAL A 566 19.48 5.61 -17.60
CA VAL A 566 20.41 4.59 -18.12
C VAL A 566 19.95 3.21 -17.71
N GLY A 567 19.77 2.30 -18.67
CA GLY A 567 19.31 0.93 -18.40
C GLY A 567 17.85 0.86 -17.91
N LEU A 568 17.00 1.76 -18.40
CA LEU A 568 15.57 1.79 -18.08
C LEU A 568 14.85 0.59 -18.73
N GLU A 569 13.99 -0.10 -17.98
CA GLU A 569 13.13 -1.15 -18.52
C GLU A 569 11.67 -0.86 -18.23
N ILE A 570 10.84 -0.77 -19.27
CA ILE A 570 9.39 -0.60 -19.20
C ILE A 570 8.76 -1.86 -19.81
N THR A 571 7.95 -2.58 -19.02
CA THR A 571 7.29 -3.82 -19.45
C THR A 571 5.78 -3.75 -19.18
N ALA A 572 4.95 -4.20 -20.13
CA ALA A 572 3.51 -4.28 -19.97
C ALA A 572 2.86 -2.93 -19.57
N PHE A 573 3.36 -1.83 -20.12
CA PHE A 573 2.76 -0.50 -19.94
C PHE A 573 1.46 -0.40 -20.74
N ARG A 574 0.40 0.15 -20.16
CA ARG A 574 -0.90 0.34 -20.79
C ARG A 574 -1.32 1.79 -20.67
N HIS A 575 -1.63 2.42 -21.79
CA HIS A 575 -2.30 3.71 -21.80
C HIS A 575 -3.74 3.54 -22.27
N LEU A 576 -4.69 4.01 -21.46
CA LEU A 576 -6.11 4.05 -21.76
C LEU A 576 -6.49 5.51 -22.05
N HIS A 577 -6.61 5.84 -23.33
CA HIS A 577 -6.97 7.18 -23.78
C HIS A 577 -8.49 7.31 -23.89
N TYR A 578 -9.07 8.21 -23.09
CA TYR A 578 -10.47 8.60 -23.13
C TYR A 578 -10.64 9.97 -23.80
N GLY A 579 -11.71 10.14 -24.58
CA GLY A 579 -12.04 11.39 -25.25
C GLY A 579 -11.59 11.48 -26.71
N THR A 580 -11.85 12.65 -27.32
CA THR A 580 -11.75 12.87 -28.78
C THR A 580 -10.65 13.88 -29.17
N ILE A 581 -9.74 14.19 -28.26
CA ILE A 581 -8.65 15.12 -28.54
C ILE A 581 -7.38 14.31 -28.77
N ALA A 582 -6.89 14.34 -30.00
CA ALA A 582 -5.69 13.62 -30.40
C ALA A 582 -4.49 13.94 -29.50
N ASN A 583 -3.81 12.89 -29.04
CA ASN A 583 -2.55 13.06 -28.32
C ASN A 583 -1.45 13.49 -29.31
N THR A 584 -0.83 14.64 -29.04
CA THR A 584 0.28 15.12 -29.87
C THR A 584 1.61 14.44 -29.54
N ARG A 585 1.70 13.75 -28.40
CA ARG A 585 2.88 12.98 -27.96
C ARG A 585 2.59 11.48 -27.91
N ALA A 586 3.66 10.69 -27.91
CA ALA A 586 3.52 9.27 -27.62
C ALA A 586 3.17 9.06 -26.12
N PRO A 587 2.43 7.99 -25.78
CA PRO A 587 2.22 7.54 -24.41
C PRO A 587 3.50 7.40 -23.60
N ILE A 588 4.56 6.87 -24.22
CA ILE A 588 5.90 6.78 -23.63
C ILE A 588 6.83 7.74 -24.37
N ASP A 589 7.30 8.78 -23.67
CA ASP A 589 8.23 9.80 -24.18
C ASP A 589 9.59 9.66 -23.48
N LEU A 590 10.59 9.16 -24.20
CA LEU A 590 11.94 8.89 -23.72
C LEU A 590 12.90 9.98 -24.21
N ARG A 591 13.63 10.60 -23.28
CA ARG A 591 14.53 11.71 -23.56
C ARG A 591 15.88 11.57 -22.91
N ASN A 592 16.94 11.76 -23.69
CA ASN A 592 18.32 11.57 -23.25
C ASN A 592 18.52 10.26 -22.48
N CYS A 593 17.87 9.19 -22.95
CA CYS A 593 17.94 7.87 -22.32
C CYS A 593 18.93 6.98 -23.07
N ASP A 594 19.75 6.23 -22.32
CA ASP A 594 20.67 5.22 -22.86
C ASP A 594 20.24 3.82 -22.43
N ASP A 595 20.24 2.86 -23.35
CA ASP A 595 19.86 1.47 -23.11
C ASP A 595 18.43 1.33 -22.52
N ALA A 596 17.48 2.14 -23.03
CA ALA A 596 16.09 2.08 -22.62
C ALA A 596 15.34 0.97 -23.37
N ARG A 597 14.68 0.08 -22.64
CA ARG A 597 13.95 -1.09 -23.17
C ARG A 597 12.45 -0.93 -22.91
N VAL A 598 11.63 -1.03 -23.95
CA VAL A 598 10.16 -1.01 -23.86
C VAL A 598 9.61 -2.33 -24.41
N ILE A 599 8.85 -3.06 -23.60
CA ILE A 599 8.37 -4.42 -23.89
C ILE A 599 6.86 -4.51 -23.63
N ASP A 600 6.09 -5.03 -24.58
CA ASP A 600 4.63 -5.24 -24.47
C ASP A 600 3.88 -3.96 -24.02
N ALA A 601 4.29 -2.80 -24.53
CA ALA A 601 3.55 -1.57 -24.29
C ALA A 601 2.31 -1.51 -25.18
N ARG A 602 1.18 -1.06 -24.63
CA ARG A 602 -0.11 -0.96 -25.33
C ARG A 602 -0.71 0.44 -25.23
N HIS A 603 -1.34 0.88 -26.31
CA HIS A 603 -2.17 2.07 -26.36
C HIS A 603 -3.57 1.68 -26.78
N ILE A 604 -4.54 1.91 -25.90
CA ILE A 604 -5.94 1.54 -26.10
C ILE A 604 -6.74 2.84 -26.10
N CYS A 605 -7.51 3.06 -27.15
CA CYS A 605 -8.46 4.17 -27.25
C CYS A 605 -9.88 3.57 -27.32
N PRO A 606 -10.56 3.38 -26.17
CA PRO A 606 -11.87 2.74 -26.14
C PRO A 606 -12.93 3.49 -26.96
N ASP A 607 -12.79 4.81 -27.09
CA ASP A 607 -13.75 5.68 -27.78
C ASP A 607 -13.55 5.68 -29.31
N GLY A 608 -12.51 5.02 -29.81
CA GLY A 608 -12.30 4.79 -31.25
C GLY A 608 -11.99 6.06 -32.06
N ASP A 609 -11.36 7.08 -31.47
CA ASP A 609 -11.05 8.33 -32.17
C ASP A 609 -10.07 8.11 -33.33
N PRO A 610 -10.50 8.29 -34.60
CA PRO A 610 -9.65 8.07 -35.78
C PRO A 610 -8.58 9.15 -35.95
N THR A 611 -8.62 10.24 -35.18
CA THR A 611 -7.63 11.32 -35.23
C THR A 611 -6.47 11.13 -34.25
N ASP A 612 -6.59 10.18 -33.31
CA ASP A 612 -5.53 9.93 -32.35
C ASP A 612 -4.30 9.36 -33.06
N LYS A 613 -3.14 9.96 -32.78
CA LYS A 613 -1.90 9.49 -33.38
C LYS A 613 -1.52 8.19 -32.71
N HIS A 614 -1.52 7.11 -33.48
CA HIS A 614 -1.19 5.73 -33.06
C HIS A 614 0.28 5.52 -32.59
N ARG A 615 0.98 6.56 -32.13
CA ARG A 615 2.33 6.42 -31.55
C ARG A 615 2.19 5.83 -30.15
N ILE A 616 2.96 4.79 -29.83
CA ILE A 616 3.10 4.22 -28.49
C ILE A 616 4.37 4.76 -27.82
N VAL A 617 5.49 4.76 -28.56
CA VAL A 617 6.82 5.11 -28.03
C VAL A 617 7.46 6.21 -28.86
N GLN A 618 8.11 7.16 -28.20
CA GLN A 618 8.96 8.16 -28.81
C GLN A 618 10.34 8.17 -28.15
N PHE A 619 11.39 8.03 -28.95
CA PHE A 619 12.76 8.36 -28.56
C PHE A 619 13.11 9.73 -29.11
N ASP A 620 13.59 10.63 -28.26
CA ASP A 620 14.16 11.87 -28.72
C ASP A 620 15.54 11.68 -29.39
N ALA A 621 16.06 12.76 -29.97
CA ALA A 621 17.32 12.75 -30.71
C ALA A 621 18.56 12.50 -29.85
N SER A 622 18.44 12.62 -28.53
CA SER A 622 19.52 12.38 -27.57
C SER A 622 19.51 10.96 -27.00
N CYS A 623 18.49 10.16 -27.29
CA CYS A 623 18.47 8.76 -26.88
C CYS A 623 19.44 7.89 -27.70
N SER A 624 20.04 6.90 -27.05
CA SER A 624 20.93 5.91 -27.65
C SER A 624 20.61 4.49 -27.17
N ASN A 625 20.93 3.49 -28.01
CA ASN A 625 20.78 2.07 -27.68
C ASN A 625 19.37 1.65 -27.22
N GLY A 626 18.33 2.41 -27.59
CA GLY A 626 16.95 2.09 -27.28
C GLY A 626 16.50 0.78 -27.91
N PHE A 627 15.66 0.04 -27.19
CA PHE A 627 15.06 -1.21 -27.63
C PHE A 627 13.54 -1.14 -27.44
N VAL A 628 12.78 -1.49 -28.47
CA VAL A 628 11.33 -1.64 -28.36
C VAL A 628 10.93 -3.02 -28.86
N SER A 629 10.00 -3.66 -28.15
CA SER A 629 9.35 -4.94 -28.47
C SER A 629 7.86 -4.82 -28.18
N LEU A 630 7.03 -4.62 -29.21
CA LEU A 630 5.57 -4.52 -29.07
C LEU A 630 4.87 -5.76 -29.61
N GLU A 631 3.75 -6.15 -29.00
CA GLU A 631 2.84 -7.16 -29.57
C GLU A 631 2.07 -6.61 -30.79
N ARG A 632 1.53 -7.51 -31.63
CA ARG A 632 0.79 -7.13 -32.85
C ARG A 632 -0.50 -6.34 -32.55
N ASP A 633 -1.16 -6.65 -31.45
CA ASP A 633 -2.37 -6.01 -30.93
C ASP A 633 -2.06 -4.88 -29.93
N ALA A 634 -0.80 -4.43 -29.85
CA ALA A 634 -0.40 -3.34 -28.97
C ALA A 634 -1.18 -2.04 -29.22
N ILE A 635 -1.77 -1.90 -30.41
CA ILE A 635 -2.74 -0.87 -30.71
C ILE A 635 -4.07 -1.54 -31.02
N ASP A 636 -4.94 -1.59 -30.03
CA ASP A 636 -6.33 -2.01 -30.23
C ASP A 636 -7.13 -0.80 -30.73
N VAL A 637 -7.02 -0.52 -32.02
CA VAL A 637 -7.96 0.38 -32.70
C VAL A 637 -9.09 -0.51 -33.23
N THR A 638 -10.28 -0.36 -32.66
CA THR A 638 -11.51 -0.97 -33.20
C THR A 638 -11.83 -0.46 -34.63
N ALA A 639 -11.14 0.57 -35.11
CA ALA A 639 -11.18 1.04 -36.49
C ALA A 639 -10.07 0.41 -37.34
N PRO A 640 -10.34 -0.05 -38.58
CA PRO A 640 -9.35 -0.64 -39.46
C PRO A 640 -8.19 0.33 -39.71
N LEU A 641 -6.97 -0.06 -39.31
CA LEU A 641 -5.73 0.67 -39.58
C LEU A 641 -5.53 0.82 -41.10
N VAL A 642 -5.98 1.95 -41.65
CA VAL A 642 -5.81 2.26 -43.07
C VAL A 642 -4.35 2.63 -43.32
N ASN A 643 -3.53 1.60 -43.59
CA ASN A 643 -2.32 1.62 -44.43
C ASN A 643 -1.40 2.85 -44.30
N THR A 644 -1.16 3.35 -43.08
CA THR A 644 -0.13 4.36 -42.80
C THR A 644 1.11 3.66 -42.27
N SER A 645 2.26 4.01 -42.86
CA SER A 645 3.58 3.44 -42.64
C SER A 645 3.88 3.17 -41.16
N SER A 646 4.58 2.05 -40.88
CA SER A 646 5.09 1.60 -39.57
C SER A 646 5.87 2.66 -38.77
N THR A 647 6.25 3.78 -39.38
CA THR A 647 6.73 5.00 -38.72
C THR A 647 5.69 5.69 -37.84
N SER A 648 4.44 5.23 -37.82
CA SER A 648 3.36 5.79 -37.01
C SER A 648 3.31 5.27 -35.57
N ILE A 649 3.91 4.11 -35.25
CA ILE A 649 3.79 3.48 -33.92
C ILE A 649 4.98 3.84 -33.01
N VAL A 650 6.19 3.83 -33.57
CA VAL A 650 7.41 4.24 -32.85
C VAL A 650 8.02 5.41 -33.60
N SER A 651 8.21 6.52 -32.90
CA SER A 651 8.93 7.68 -33.41
C SER A 651 10.36 7.64 -32.88
N ASP A 652 11.31 7.28 -33.73
CA ASP A 652 12.73 7.30 -33.38
C ASP A 652 13.39 8.53 -34.02
N LEU A 653 13.71 9.52 -33.18
CA LEU A 653 14.50 10.68 -33.60
C LEU A 653 15.99 10.51 -33.25
N GLY A 654 16.34 9.45 -32.52
CA GLY A 654 17.68 9.17 -32.05
C GLY A 654 18.55 8.47 -33.09
N THR A 655 19.85 8.46 -32.85
CA THR A 655 20.81 7.76 -33.71
C THR A 655 21.10 6.38 -33.14
N GLY A 656 20.68 5.31 -33.82
CA GLY A 656 21.10 3.94 -33.52
C GLY A 656 20.18 3.13 -32.58
N ASN A 657 18.93 3.55 -32.36
CA ASN A 657 17.97 2.74 -31.61
C ASN A 657 17.49 1.54 -32.45
N LYS A 658 17.24 0.41 -31.80
CA LYS A 658 16.78 -0.83 -32.45
C LYS A 658 15.28 -1.02 -32.19
N ILE A 659 14.49 -0.97 -33.25
CA ILE A 659 13.05 -1.17 -33.17
C ILE A 659 12.72 -2.60 -33.61
N PHE A 660 12.16 -3.40 -32.72
CA PHE A 660 11.64 -4.72 -33.01
C PHE A 660 10.12 -4.73 -32.75
N VAL A 661 9.33 -5.09 -33.76
CA VAL A 661 7.90 -5.36 -33.55
C VAL A 661 7.78 -6.87 -33.40
N VAL A 662 7.55 -7.35 -32.18
CA VAL A 662 7.47 -8.78 -31.86
C VAL A 662 6.04 -9.22 -32.11
N GLY A 663 5.79 -9.70 -33.32
CA GLY A 663 4.48 -10.17 -33.73
C GLY A 663 4.40 -10.77 -35.12
N GLY A 664 5.50 -10.79 -35.89
CA GLY A 664 5.41 -11.09 -37.32
C GLY A 664 4.73 -9.95 -38.06
N TYR A 665 5.51 -9.10 -38.74
CA TYR A 665 4.91 -8.17 -39.70
C TYR A 665 4.69 -8.93 -41.01
N ASP A 666 3.46 -9.38 -41.24
CA ASP A 666 3.03 -9.98 -42.51
C ASP A 666 2.78 -8.87 -43.53
N ALA A 667 3.53 -8.85 -44.64
CA ALA A 667 3.28 -7.93 -45.73
C ALA A 667 3.45 -8.59 -47.08
N ALA A 668 2.66 -8.10 -48.04
CA ALA A 668 2.81 -8.51 -49.42
C ALA A 668 4.10 -7.92 -50.01
N TYR A 669 4.77 -8.71 -50.86
CA TYR A 669 5.80 -8.22 -51.76
C TYR A 669 5.60 -8.82 -53.15
N THR A 670 6.17 -8.20 -54.18
CA THR A 670 6.07 -8.70 -55.55
C THR A 670 7.35 -9.45 -55.92
N PRO A 671 7.33 -10.80 -55.86
CA PRO A 671 8.46 -11.60 -56.28
C PRO A 671 8.65 -11.48 -57.79
N SER A 672 9.90 -11.41 -58.22
CA SER A 672 10.35 -11.28 -59.59
C SER A 672 11.52 -12.22 -59.82
N VAL A 673 11.58 -12.70 -61.05
CA VAL A 673 12.50 -13.71 -61.50
C VAL A 673 13.54 -13.07 -62.40
N THR A 674 14.80 -13.43 -62.21
CA THR A 674 15.91 -12.99 -63.06
C THR A 674 16.99 -14.05 -63.16
N PHE A 675 18.04 -13.77 -63.93
CA PHE A 675 19.24 -14.59 -64.01
C PHE A 675 20.47 -13.79 -63.61
N ALA A 676 21.56 -14.48 -63.28
CA ALA A 676 22.84 -13.82 -62.95
C ALA A 676 23.36 -12.92 -64.08
N THR A 677 23.11 -13.30 -65.33
CA THR A 677 23.31 -12.46 -66.51
C THR A 677 21.95 -12.25 -67.17
N PRO A 678 21.26 -11.11 -66.92
CA PRO A 678 19.88 -10.91 -67.34
C PRO A 678 19.65 -11.00 -68.85
N GLY A 679 20.64 -10.67 -69.69
CA GLY A 679 20.53 -10.75 -71.15
C GLY A 679 19.30 -10.04 -71.70
N ASN A 680 18.60 -10.68 -72.63
CA ASN A 680 17.31 -10.21 -73.19
C ASN A 680 16.09 -10.87 -72.51
N LEU A 681 16.20 -11.17 -71.21
CA LEU A 681 15.11 -11.81 -70.48
C LEU A 681 13.86 -10.93 -70.50
N SER A 682 12.77 -11.49 -71.01
CA SER A 682 11.41 -10.99 -70.84
C SER A 682 10.60 -12.04 -70.09
N VAL A 683 9.91 -11.62 -69.03
CA VAL A 683 9.11 -12.51 -68.19
C VAL A 683 7.66 -12.07 -68.23
N ALA A 684 6.79 -12.91 -68.77
CA ALA A 684 5.35 -12.69 -68.71
C ALA A 684 4.80 -13.41 -67.47
N TYR A 685 4.39 -12.65 -66.45
CA TYR A 685 3.83 -13.22 -65.23
C TYR A 685 2.33 -13.48 -65.37
N ALA A 686 1.90 -14.68 -65.00
CA ALA A 686 0.49 -14.98 -64.76
C ALA A 686 0.06 -14.49 -63.36
N PHE A 687 0.94 -14.64 -62.36
CA PHE A 687 0.78 -14.04 -61.03
C PHE A 687 2.13 -13.94 -60.29
N GLN A 688 2.20 -13.03 -59.31
CA GLN A 688 3.38 -12.73 -58.49
C GLN A 688 2.94 -12.53 -57.04
N ASN A 689 2.62 -13.62 -56.35
CA ASN A 689 2.17 -13.54 -54.97
C ASN A 689 3.37 -13.72 -54.06
N GLY A 690 3.70 -12.71 -53.27
CA GLY A 690 4.71 -12.82 -52.23
C GLY A 690 4.15 -12.32 -50.91
N LEU A 691 4.47 -13.04 -49.84
CA LEU A 691 4.23 -12.66 -48.46
C LEU A 691 5.56 -12.75 -47.72
N TYR A 692 5.83 -11.82 -46.82
CA TYR A 692 6.91 -11.99 -45.86
C TYR A 692 6.44 -11.66 -44.46
N ARG A 693 6.99 -12.35 -43.47
CA ARG A 693 6.84 -12.13 -42.05
C ARG A 693 8.20 -11.74 -41.46
N LEU A 694 8.27 -10.57 -40.84
CA LEU A 694 9.45 -10.17 -40.07
C LEU A 694 9.35 -10.62 -38.62
N ASP A 695 10.33 -11.40 -38.16
CA ASP A 695 10.50 -11.87 -36.79
C ASP A 695 11.89 -11.45 -36.27
N GLY A 696 11.95 -10.21 -35.77
CA GLY A 696 13.19 -9.59 -35.32
C GLY A 696 14.17 -9.28 -36.46
N GLU A 697 15.32 -9.97 -36.43
CA GLU A 697 16.34 -9.93 -37.50
C GLU A 697 16.06 -10.95 -38.61
N TRP A 698 15.04 -11.80 -38.46
CA TRP A 698 14.69 -12.83 -39.44
C TRP A 698 13.54 -12.37 -40.34
N ALA A 699 13.62 -12.71 -41.62
CA ALA A 699 12.55 -12.61 -42.59
C ALA A 699 12.15 -14.02 -43.03
N ASP A 700 10.93 -14.42 -42.69
CA ASP A 700 10.25 -15.59 -43.25
C ASP A 700 9.54 -15.12 -44.53
N VAL A 701 9.82 -15.70 -45.68
CA VAL A 701 9.33 -15.23 -46.98
C VAL A 701 8.68 -16.38 -47.73
N ASP A 702 7.38 -16.24 -48.01
CA ASP A 702 6.60 -17.13 -48.86
C ASP A 702 6.40 -16.48 -50.22
N PHE A 703 6.56 -17.24 -51.29
CA PHE A 703 6.24 -16.77 -52.63
C PHE A 703 5.62 -17.87 -53.47
N ASP A 704 4.74 -17.47 -54.38
CA ASP A 704 4.17 -18.27 -55.44
C ASP A 704 4.14 -17.44 -56.72
N VAL A 705 4.98 -17.84 -57.67
CA VAL A 705 5.19 -17.10 -58.92
C VAL A 705 4.95 -18.03 -60.09
N LYS A 706 4.04 -17.64 -60.97
CA LYS A 706 3.85 -18.32 -62.27
C LYS A 706 4.17 -17.38 -63.41
N PHE A 707 5.04 -17.81 -64.31
CA PHE A 707 5.56 -16.99 -65.38
C PHE A 707 5.97 -17.79 -66.61
N THR A 708 6.02 -17.14 -67.77
CA THR A 708 6.62 -17.67 -68.99
C THR A 708 7.84 -16.82 -69.37
N PRO A 709 9.07 -17.37 -69.28
CA PRO A 709 10.28 -16.64 -69.66
C PRO A 709 10.53 -16.72 -71.18
N THR A 710 11.00 -15.62 -71.77
CA THR A 710 11.46 -15.55 -73.17
C THR A 710 12.85 -14.91 -73.20
N TYR A 711 13.86 -15.64 -73.71
CA TYR A 711 15.24 -15.17 -73.81
C TYR A 711 16.04 -15.99 -74.83
N THR A 712 17.14 -15.40 -75.32
CA THR A 712 18.16 -16.06 -76.15
C THR A 712 19.59 -15.77 -75.69
N THR A 713 19.81 -14.69 -74.92
CA THR A 713 21.14 -14.27 -74.43
C THR A 713 21.24 -14.24 -72.91
N SER A 714 20.16 -14.51 -72.18
CA SER A 714 20.18 -14.61 -70.72
C SER A 714 20.87 -15.90 -70.26
N GLY A 715 21.63 -15.80 -69.18
CA GLY A 715 22.48 -16.90 -68.71
C GLY A 715 22.80 -16.81 -67.22
N GLY A 716 23.44 -17.85 -66.70
CA GLY A 716 23.83 -17.93 -65.30
C GLY A 716 22.72 -18.42 -64.38
N GLU A 717 22.91 -18.18 -63.08
CA GLU A 717 22.08 -18.73 -62.01
C GLU A 717 20.67 -18.11 -62.01
N PHE A 718 19.64 -18.95 -61.86
CA PHE A 718 18.26 -18.54 -61.63
C PHE A 718 18.08 -17.89 -60.26
N ARG A 719 17.41 -16.73 -60.23
CA ARG A 719 17.24 -15.86 -59.06
C ARG A 719 15.79 -15.46 -58.86
N ILE A 720 15.34 -15.46 -57.61
CA ILE A 720 14.08 -14.84 -57.19
C ILE A 720 14.43 -13.70 -56.24
N ASN A 721 13.95 -12.49 -56.48
CA ASN A 721 14.21 -11.38 -55.56
C ASN A 721 13.56 -11.62 -54.18
N LEU A 722 14.19 -11.07 -53.17
CA LEU A 722 13.72 -11.08 -51.79
C LEU A 722 13.39 -9.64 -51.36
N PRO A 723 12.49 -9.46 -50.38
CA PRO A 723 12.14 -8.14 -49.89
C PRO A 723 13.29 -7.41 -49.19
N PHE A 724 14.30 -8.13 -48.68
CA PHE A 724 15.46 -7.56 -47.97
C PHE A 724 16.76 -8.22 -48.43
N ALA A 725 17.88 -7.51 -48.25
CA ALA A 725 19.21 -8.10 -48.39
C ALA A 725 19.51 -8.99 -47.16
N ALA A 726 20.22 -10.11 -47.34
CA ALA A 726 20.63 -10.96 -46.22
C ALA A 726 21.89 -10.44 -45.51
N ALA A 727 21.94 -10.54 -44.17
CA ALA A 727 23.12 -10.21 -43.36
C ALA A 727 24.22 -11.26 -43.50
N THR A 728 23.83 -12.54 -43.46
CA THR A 728 24.74 -13.69 -43.46
C THR A 728 24.59 -14.48 -44.74
N GLY A 729 25.70 -15.03 -45.22
CA GLY A 729 25.68 -15.93 -46.37
C GLY A 729 25.52 -17.36 -45.89
N ARG A 730 24.63 -18.11 -46.56
CA ARG A 730 24.36 -19.56 -46.35
C ARG A 730 23.29 -19.91 -45.30
N ASP A 731 22.30 -19.04 -45.08
CA ASP A 731 21.07 -19.49 -44.40
C ASP A 731 20.32 -20.45 -45.36
N TRP A 732 20.57 -21.75 -45.21
CA TRP A 732 19.80 -22.83 -45.85
C TRP A 732 18.54 -23.06 -45.01
N ALA A 733 17.38 -22.58 -45.44
CA ALA A 733 16.19 -22.67 -44.60
C ALA A 733 14.87 -22.54 -45.40
N GLY A 734 14.75 -23.24 -46.53
CA GLY A 734 13.54 -23.13 -47.34
C GLY A 734 13.21 -24.31 -48.22
N GLU A 735 11.98 -24.81 -48.12
CA GLU A 735 11.39 -25.75 -49.07
C GLU A 735 10.95 -25.00 -50.33
N ILE A 736 11.18 -25.62 -51.48
CA ILE A 736 10.77 -25.10 -52.78
C ILE A 736 10.07 -26.20 -53.57
N SER A 737 8.95 -25.85 -54.20
CA SER A 737 8.22 -26.70 -55.13
C SER A 737 8.18 -26.01 -56.49
N ILE A 738 8.50 -26.76 -57.54
CA ILE A 738 8.38 -26.30 -58.91
C ILE A 738 7.37 -27.20 -59.61
N ALA A 739 6.21 -26.64 -59.95
CA ALA A 739 5.07 -27.41 -60.48
C ALA A 739 5.10 -27.61 -62.01
N SER A 740 6.10 -27.07 -62.71
CA SER A 740 6.23 -27.20 -64.17
C SER A 740 7.06 -28.42 -64.58
N LYS A 741 6.94 -28.84 -65.86
CA LYS A 741 7.75 -29.90 -66.49
C LYS A 741 9.21 -29.46 -66.69
N ILE A 742 9.85 -28.90 -65.67
CA ILE A 742 11.28 -28.66 -65.70
C ILE A 742 11.96 -30.02 -65.56
N ASP A 743 12.64 -30.43 -66.62
CA ASP A 743 13.48 -31.62 -66.59
C ASP A 743 14.74 -31.30 -65.78
N LEU A 744 14.75 -31.73 -64.51
CA LEU A 744 15.92 -31.65 -63.63
C LEU A 744 16.95 -32.78 -63.89
N GLY A 745 16.79 -33.52 -65.00
CA GLY A 745 17.77 -34.50 -65.49
C GLY A 745 17.76 -35.85 -64.78
N THR A 746 17.00 -36.03 -63.69
CA THR A 746 16.68 -37.30 -63.01
C THR A 746 15.62 -37.05 -61.91
N ASN A 747 14.64 -37.93 -61.74
CA ASN A 747 13.48 -37.74 -60.85
C ASN A 747 13.78 -37.75 -59.32
N THR A 748 15.04 -37.64 -58.89
CA THR A 748 15.47 -37.85 -57.49
C THR A 748 16.26 -36.68 -56.89
N ARG A 749 16.35 -35.52 -57.54
CA ARG A 749 17.11 -34.37 -57.00
C ARG A 749 16.21 -33.52 -56.11
N SER A 750 16.55 -33.39 -54.83
CA SER A 750 15.94 -32.38 -53.95
C SER A 750 16.51 -31.01 -54.34
N ILE A 751 15.64 -30.00 -54.40
CA ILE A 751 15.97 -28.61 -54.69
C ILE A 751 15.73 -27.76 -53.45
N GLY A 752 16.51 -26.71 -53.26
CA GLY A 752 16.42 -25.80 -52.13
C GLY A 752 16.76 -24.36 -52.51
N LEU A 753 16.52 -23.45 -51.57
CA LEU A 753 16.82 -22.02 -51.72
C LEU A 753 18.06 -21.63 -50.91
N VAL A 754 18.90 -20.77 -51.48
CA VAL A 754 20.09 -20.22 -50.82
C VAL A 754 20.14 -18.71 -50.98
N VAL A 755 20.31 -17.97 -49.87
CA VAL A 755 20.54 -16.52 -49.91
C VAL A 755 22.02 -16.21 -49.71
N PRO A 756 22.70 -15.61 -50.71
CA PRO A 756 24.06 -15.11 -50.54
C PRO A 756 24.14 -13.93 -49.56
N ALA A 757 25.26 -13.76 -48.87
CA ALA A 757 25.48 -12.61 -47.98
C ALA A 757 25.35 -11.30 -48.77
N GLY A 758 24.61 -10.33 -48.24
CA GLY A 758 24.36 -9.02 -48.85
C GLY A 758 23.42 -9.05 -50.06
N ALA A 759 22.91 -10.20 -50.47
CA ALA A 759 22.03 -10.32 -51.64
C ALA A 759 20.56 -10.12 -51.26
N SER A 760 19.82 -9.40 -52.11
CA SER A 760 18.35 -9.27 -52.08
C SER A 760 17.67 -10.26 -53.04
N TYR A 761 18.23 -11.47 -53.15
CA TYR A 761 17.67 -12.54 -53.98
C TYR A 761 18.04 -13.92 -53.41
N ALA A 762 17.17 -14.90 -53.62
CA ALA A 762 17.44 -16.32 -53.40
C ALA A 762 17.87 -17.00 -54.70
N LEU A 763 18.80 -17.94 -54.58
CA LEU A 763 19.24 -18.86 -55.63
C LEU A 763 18.52 -20.20 -55.46
N ILE A 764 18.05 -20.79 -56.57
CA ILE A 764 17.59 -22.18 -56.56
C ILE A 764 18.78 -23.10 -56.82
N ARG A 765 19.03 -24.03 -55.90
CA ARG A 765 20.16 -24.98 -55.97
C ARG A 765 19.69 -26.40 -55.72
N GLU A 766 20.45 -27.36 -56.25
CA GLU A 766 20.30 -28.76 -55.84
C GLU A 766 20.79 -28.95 -54.41
N ASN A 767 19.97 -29.65 -53.63
CA ASN A 767 20.21 -30.04 -52.25
C ASN A 767 21.17 -31.24 -52.25
N GLN A 768 22.46 -30.99 -52.47
CA GLN A 768 23.50 -31.99 -52.16
C GLN A 768 23.97 -31.76 -50.72
N ASP A 769 23.91 -32.81 -49.91
CA ASP A 769 24.34 -32.86 -48.51
C ASP A 769 25.64 -32.06 -48.27
N ASN A 770 25.52 -30.81 -47.81
CA ASN A 770 26.56 -29.95 -47.23
C ASN A 770 27.88 -29.74 -48.00
N ALA A 771 28.06 -30.30 -49.20
CA ALA A 771 29.30 -30.21 -49.94
C ALA A 771 29.30 -28.97 -50.85
N VAL A 772 30.32 -28.14 -50.66
CA VAL A 772 30.68 -27.01 -51.53
C VAL A 772 30.80 -27.52 -52.98
N GLY A 773 29.72 -27.41 -53.76
CA GLY A 773 29.68 -27.96 -55.13
C GLY A 773 28.31 -28.20 -55.76
N GLY A 774 27.19 -28.03 -55.04
CA GLY A 774 25.85 -28.21 -55.60
C GLY A 774 25.60 -27.36 -56.86
N TYR A 775 25.01 -27.96 -57.90
CA TYR A 775 24.69 -27.27 -59.15
C TYR A 775 23.61 -26.21 -58.91
N THR A 776 23.88 -24.96 -59.29
CA THR A 776 22.84 -23.93 -59.40
C THR A 776 21.98 -24.20 -60.62
N LEU A 777 20.65 -24.05 -60.50
CA LEU A 777 19.79 -24.08 -61.68
C LEU A 777 20.22 -22.94 -62.63
N GLN A 778 20.64 -23.32 -63.84
CA GLN A 778 21.08 -22.39 -64.86
C GLN A 778 19.92 -22.00 -65.77
N ALA A 779 20.01 -20.83 -66.41
CA ALA A 779 19.03 -20.37 -67.38
C ALA A 779 18.71 -21.42 -68.46
N ALA A 780 19.67 -22.25 -68.91
CA ALA A 780 19.42 -23.26 -69.94
C ALA A 780 18.27 -24.24 -69.62
N ILE A 781 18.01 -24.49 -68.33
CA ILE A 781 16.98 -25.43 -67.85
C ILE A 781 15.55 -24.90 -68.11
N LEU A 782 15.38 -23.59 -68.24
CA LEU A 782 14.07 -22.96 -68.52
C LEU A 782 13.83 -22.73 -70.02
N SER A 783 14.76 -23.18 -70.89
CA SER A 783 14.64 -22.94 -72.33
C SER A 783 13.56 -23.85 -72.93
N GLY A 784 12.57 -23.24 -73.60
CA GLY A 784 11.48 -23.97 -74.24
C GLY A 784 10.34 -24.41 -73.32
N THR A 785 10.36 -24.04 -72.03
CA THR A 785 9.25 -24.34 -71.10
C THR A 785 8.18 -23.25 -71.19
N ALA A 786 6.99 -23.60 -71.69
CA ALA A 786 5.80 -22.77 -71.54
C ALA A 786 5.25 -22.96 -70.13
N ASP A 787 5.12 -21.87 -69.37
CA ASP A 787 4.66 -21.81 -67.98
C ASP A 787 5.55 -22.53 -66.94
N VAL A 788 6.29 -21.72 -66.18
CA VAL A 788 7.04 -22.11 -64.99
C VAL A 788 6.28 -21.60 -63.75
N GLN A 789 6.04 -22.47 -62.77
CA GLN A 789 5.53 -22.07 -61.46
C GLN A 789 6.53 -22.46 -60.38
N VAL A 790 6.90 -21.49 -59.56
CA VAL A 790 7.80 -21.68 -58.42
C VAL A 790 7.08 -21.22 -57.16
N THR A 791 6.92 -22.14 -56.23
CA THR A 791 6.42 -21.86 -54.89
C THR A 791 7.54 -22.14 -53.89
N GLY A 792 7.78 -21.26 -52.94
CA GLY A 792 8.83 -21.46 -51.95
C GLY A 792 8.58 -20.71 -50.66
N HIS A 793 9.13 -21.24 -49.58
CA HIS A 793 9.23 -20.61 -48.28
C HIS A 793 10.71 -20.47 -47.93
N ILE A 794 11.15 -19.36 -47.35
CA ILE A 794 12.53 -19.19 -46.88
C ILE A 794 12.64 -18.29 -45.66
N ARG A 795 13.38 -18.75 -44.64
CA ARG A 795 13.79 -17.92 -43.49
C ARG A 795 15.24 -17.46 -43.63
N TYR A 796 15.52 -16.16 -43.57
CA TYR A 796 16.90 -15.65 -43.59
C TYR A 796 17.08 -14.44 -42.69
N LYS A 797 18.32 -14.22 -42.20
CA LYS A 797 18.63 -13.03 -41.41
C LYS A 797 18.84 -11.82 -42.33
N ARG A 798 18.08 -10.74 -42.13
CA ARG A 798 18.18 -9.49 -42.94
C ARG A 798 19.36 -8.62 -42.49
N ALA A 799 19.95 -7.91 -43.46
CA ALA A 799 21.11 -7.01 -43.29
C ALA A 799 20.84 -5.80 -42.40
#